data_AF-A0A6V2VFW4-F1
#
_entry.id   AF-A0A6V2VFW4-F1
#
_cell.length_a   1.000
_cell.length_b   1.000
_cell.length_c   1.000
_cell.angle_alpha   90.00
_cell.angle_beta   90.00
_cell.angle_gamma   90.00
#
_symmetry.space_group_name_H-M   'P 1'
#
loop_
_entity.id
_entity.type
_entity.pdbx_description
1 polymer ?
#
loop_
_entity_poly.entity_id
_entity_poly.type
_entity_poly.pdbx_seq_one_letter_code
_entity_poly.pdbx_strand_id
1 'polypeptide(L)'
;MLLPLLVLAAQAVHVALAPSPSIRARAASARSALRLALPPEEETGPVLVVGSINIDLYAKLREDRLSFGGSPPVDVMPVKGMTLPAASFVEKLDEAGIGGAAAASDPISLVQSIDGPFVQKTGGKGANAAAAAGQTAACEFIGNLGRASSEANTALLADMQQFGGVNTEGCSELEGPTGTAYILQFEDNDNAIVLVGGANQDWPGLASLLGGNEGSGLRAAIGRSSAVMLQREVPDHVNVAVAQCAAALGKDVFMDVGGTDSPLDPALLPYLGVVAPNESELTFITGVETKGPDGKPELQRVRAAVAALKDSCRAAGNPSVEVLVTFGGEGSLHFGAGWDGAGEAAADGALPLECRMGSFVLGTADGRPVDTTGAGDCFRGSYVAARYADGKGVAESLRWAAAAASLACEVEGAMASMPDRASICERLEGPMVGAPPASPGAPAPQAEMPAGLQPASAWGIGEVSPDASLVQRVEGKSRKTWRFSDLSRERVQVAVSSVGRPVHADIQLWLGPDWTPYTLRAYSEDGKRRPVQTLVGTRCKAAMVEVRNLGESEFPFAAAANYAKDPMASLPIELPASTPGERVDGGALRSFALDPAAGQVEVVLLTDGRQLNARVELLVGPNNPKQSYEVFTNNGELNSLCVAFDTPDAGATVRVVNHAPVEFPCYIHVRERRV
;
A
#
# COMPACT_ATOMS: atom_id res chain seq x y z
N MET A 1 15.25 -66.71 19.42
CA MET A 1 13.98 -66.13 19.93
C MET A 1 14.14 -64.64 20.21
N LEU A 2 14.32 -63.83 19.17
CA LEU A 2 14.40 -62.36 19.27
C LEU A 2 13.65 -61.75 18.07
N LEU A 3 12.38 -62.12 17.93
CA LEU A 3 11.51 -61.75 16.81
C LEU A 3 10.05 -61.86 17.29
N PRO A 4 9.64 -61.11 18.34
CA PRO A 4 8.46 -60.23 18.16
C PRO A 4 8.40 -59.08 19.20
N LEU A 5 9.38 -58.17 19.21
CA LEU A 5 9.29 -56.91 19.99
C LEU A 5 9.50 -55.65 19.14
N LEU A 6 9.67 -55.82 17.82
CA LEU A 6 9.90 -54.73 16.87
C LEU A 6 8.68 -54.39 15.98
N VAL A 7 7.54 -55.05 16.18
CA VAL A 7 6.31 -54.82 15.38
C VAL A 7 5.30 -53.90 16.08
N LEU A 8 5.46 -53.61 17.38
CA LEU A 8 4.56 -52.68 18.10
C LEU A 8 5.12 -51.25 18.29
N ALA A 9 6.36 -50.97 17.89
CA ALA A 9 6.95 -49.62 18.01
C ALA A 9 6.89 -48.79 16.72
N ALA A 10 6.41 -49.34 15.60
CA ALA A 10 6.33 -48.66 14.30
C ALA A 10 4.95 -48.04 13.98
N GLN A 11 3.97 -48.12 14.87
CA GLN A 11 2.63 -47.53 14.68
C GLN A 11 2.32 -46.31 15.56
N ALA A 12 3.30 -45.78 16.31
CA ALA A 12 3.06 -44.68 17.26
C ALA A 12 3.85 -43.37 17.00
N VAL A 13 4.56 -43.23 15.87
CA VAL A 13 5.38 -42.01 15.58
C VAL A 13 5.06 -41.35 14.22
N HIS A 14 3.93 -41.70 13.58
CA HIS A 14 3.51 -41.05 12.31
C HIS A 14 2.05 -40.59 12.30
N VAL A 15 1.58 -40.01 13.40
CA VAL A 15 0.33 -39.24 13.44
C VAL A 15 0.50 -38.04 14.39
N ALA A 16 1.25 -37.03 13.95
CA ALA A 16 1.21 -35.69 14.51
C ALA A 16 1.67 -34.74 13.40
N LEU A 17 0.83 -33.75 13.07
CA LEU A 17 0.89 -32.82 11.91
C LEU A 17 0.05 -33.24 10.69
N ALA A 18 -1.27 -33.30 10.89
CA ALA A 18 -2.26 -33.04 9.85
C ALA A 18 -3.34 -32.12 10.45
N PRO A 19 -3.68 -30.98 9.83
CA PRO A 19 -4.78 -30.15 10.31
C PRO A 19 -6.11 -30.90 10.14
N SER A 20 -7.01 -30.78 11.12
CA SER A 20 -8.21 -31.61 11.22
C SER A 20 -9.22 -31.33 10.08
N PRO A 21 -10.00 -32.32 9.63
CA PRO A 21 -10.96 -32.16 8.52
C PRO A 21 -12.25 -31.39 8.91
N SER A 22 -12.40 -30.91 10.14
CA SER A 22 -13.68 -30.43 10.66
C SER A 22 -13.92 -28.92 10.57
N ILE A 23 -13.01 -28.15 9.97
CA ILE A 23 -13.19 -26.70 9.72
C ILE A 23 -13.51 -26.41 8.24
N ARG A 24 -12.94 -27.17 7.29
CA ARG A 24 -13.22 -27.01 5.85
C ARG A 24 -14.61 -27.50 5.42
N ALA A 25 -15.16 -28.54 6.06
CA ALA A 25 -16.49 -29.06 5.73
C ALA A 25 -17.64 -28.14 6.22
N ARG A 26 -17.41 -27.31 7.25
CA ARG A 26 -18.40 -26.32 7.71
C ARG A 26 -18.44 -25.05 6.84
N ALA A 27 -17.34 -24.73 6.14
CA ALA A 27 -17.29 -23.61 5.19
C ALA A 27 -18.06 -23.91 3.87
N ALA A 28 -18.04 -25.16 3.39
CA ALA A 28 -18.74 -25.54 2.16
C ALA A 28 -20.28 -25.57 2.33
N SER A 29 -20.79 -25.95 3.50
CA SER A 29 -22.23 -26.01 3.79
C SER A 29 -22.82 -24.66 4.24
N ALA A 30 -22.00 -23.69 4.67
CA ALA A 30 -22.44 -22.35 5.03
C ALA A 30 -22.47 -21.38 3.83
N ARG A 31 -21.75 -21.69 2.74
CA ARG A 31 -21.69 -20.88 1.51
C ARG A 31 -23.00 -20.85 0.70
N SER A 32 -23.96 -21.75 0.95
CA SER A 32 -25.27 -21.72 0.26
C SER A 32 -26.39 -21.03 1.06
N ALA A 33 -26.13 -20.55 2.28
CA ALA A 33 -27.18 -20.11 3.20
C ALA A 33 -27.05 -18.68 3.74
N LEU A 34 -26.09 -17.88 3.28
CA LEU A 34 -25.98 -16.46 3.60
C LEU A 34 -26.10 -15.58 2.35
N ARG A 35 -27.23 -15.70 1.64
CA ARG A 35 -27.75 -14.56 0.89
C ARG A 35 -28.39 -13.63 1.92
N LEU A 36 -27.66 -12.63 2.39
CA LEU A 36 -28.30 -11.48 3.02
C LEU A 36 -29.31 -10.94 1.99
N ALA A 37 -30.58 -10.82 2.39
CA ALA A 37 -31.64 -10.37 1.52
C ALA A 37 -31.33 -8.94 1.03
N LEU A 38 -30.90 -8.84 -0.23
CA LEU A 38 -30.80 -7.59 -0.96
C LEU A 38 -32.22 -7.05 -1.20
N PRO A 39 -32.44 -5.72 -1.16
CA PRO A 39 -33.64 -5.13 -1.74
C PRO A 39 -33.72 -5.52 -3.25
N PRO A 40 -34.91 -5.52 -3.87
CA PRO A 40 -35.05 -5.98 -5.25
C PRO A 40 -34.24 -5.05 -6.18
N GLU A 41 -33.10 -5.55 -6.66
CA GLU A 41 -32.20 -4.85 -7.58
C GLU A 41 -32.83 -4.77 -8.97
N GLU A 42 -32.77 -3.59 -9.60
CA GLU A 42 -32.65 -3.56 -11.06
C GLU A 42 -31.38 -4.38 -11.38
N GLU A 43 -31.51 -5.51 -12.08
CA GLU A 43 -30.37 -6.41 -12.37
C GLU A 43 -29.27 -5.65 -13.12
N THR A 44 -28.25 -5.18 -12.40
CA THR A 44 -27.03 -4.65 -13.01
C THR A 44 -26.28 -5.79 -13.67
N GLY A 45 -25.92 -5.63 -14.94
CA GLY A 45 -25.19 -6.63 -15.72
C GLY A 45 -23.82 -7.02 -15.15
N PRO A 46 -23.27 -8.18 -15.53
CA PRO A 46 -21.95 -8.60 -15.07
C PRO A 46 -20.85 -7.67 -15.58
N VAL A 47 -19.71 -7.63 -14.90
CA VAL A 47 -18.48 -7.09 -15.48
C VAL A 47 -18.04 -8.03 -16.60
N LEU A 48 -17.80 -7.50 -17.80
CA LEU A 48 -17.23 -8.28 -18.89
C LEU A 48 -15.73 -8.01 -18.98
N VAL A 49 -14.93 -9.06 -18.92
CA VAL A 49 -13.49 -9.00 -19.17
C VAL A 49 -13.18 -9.71 -20.49
N VAL A 50 -12.58 -8.99 -21.43
CA VAL A 50 -12.10 -9.56 -22.70
C VAL A 50 -10.59 -9.49 -22.67
N GLY A 51 -9.91 -10.63 -22.69
CA GLY A 51 -8.50 -10.63 -22.35
C GLY A 51 -7.76 -11.95 -22.44
N SER A 52 -6.57 -11.94 -21.85
CA SER A 52 -5.63 -13.05 -21.85
C SER A 52 -5.86 -14.03 -20.71
N ILE A 53 -5.55 -15.30 -20.97
CA ILE A 53 -5.35 -16.34 -19.96
C ILE A 53 -4.04 -17.07 -20.26
N ASN A 54 -3.21 -17.24 -19.26
CA ASN A 54 -1.86 -17.80 -19.40
C ASN A 54 -1.64 -19.00 -18.48
N ILE A 55 -0.78 -19.89 -18.95
CA ILE A 55 -0.05 -20.85 -18.13
C ILE A 55 1.16 -20.12 -17.56
N ASP A 56 1.13 -19.79 -16.28
CA ASP A 56 2.27 -19.14 -15.63
C ASP A 56 3.24 -20.20 -15.12
N LEU A 57 4.50 -20.13 -15.57
CA LEU A 57 5.58 -21.02 -15.20
C LEU A 57 6.56 -20.26 -14.29
N TYR A 58 6.47 -20.51 -12.99
CA TYR A 58 7.31 -19.88 -11.98
C TYR A 58 8.63 -20.62 -11.85
N ALA A 59 9.75 -19.89 -12.00
CA ALA A 59 11.09 -20.38 -11.75
C ALA A 59 11.82 -19.45 -10.78
N LYS A 60 12.38 -20.01 -9.71
CA LYS A 60 13.27 -19.27 -8.81
C LYS A 60 14.69 -19.33 -9.36
N LEU A 61 15.25 -18.16 -9.68
CA LEU A 61 16.59 -18.02 -10.19
C LEU A 61 17.62 -18.31 -9.09
N ARG A 62 18.82 -18.72 -9.51
CA ARG A 62 20.00 -18.85 -8.64
C ARG A 62 21.07 -17.93 -9.17
N GLU A 63 21.65 -17.10 -8.29
CA GLU A 63 22.63 -16.09 -8.68
C GLU A 63 22.11 -15.18 -9.81
N ASP A 64 20.78 -15.02 -9.89
CA ASP A 64 20.06 -14.25 -10.92
C ASP A 64 20.42 -14.64 -12.37
N ARG A 65 20.71 -15.94 -12.58
CA ARG A 65 21.07 -16.51 -13.87
C ARG A 65 20.05 -17.52 -14.40
N LEU A 66 19.99 -17.62 -15.73
CA LEU A 66 19.08 -18.48 -16.49
C LEU A 66 19.83 -19.34 -17.51
N SER A 67 19.43 -20.60 -17.66
CA SER A 67 19.94 -21.50 -18.70
C SER A 67 18.86 -21.77 -19.76
N PHE A 68 19.30 -21.93 -21.00
CA PHE A 68 18.44 -22.25 -22.15
C PHE A 68 18.88 -23.58 -22.74
N GLY A 69 18.04 -24.61 -22.64
CA GLY A 69 18.28 -25.94 -23.19
C GLY A 69 19.61 -26.58 -22.76
N GLY A 70 20.01 -26.39 -21.50
CA GLY A 70 21.27 -26.91 -20.95
C GLY A 70 22.53 -26.10 -21.30
N SER A 71 22.37 -24.91 -21.89
CA SER A 71 23.47 -23.97 -22.14
C SER A 71 24.04 -23.39 -20.83
N PRO A 72 25.29 -22.87 -20.82
CA PRO A 72 25.85 -22.18 -19.66
C PRO A 72 24.92 -21.07 -19.15
N PRO A 73 24.74 -20.91 -17.83
CA PRO A 73 23.84 -19.91 -17.28
C PRO A 73 24.25 -18.48 -17.63
N VAL A 74 23.23 -17.70 -17.94
CA VAL A 74 23.29 -16.35 -18.47
C VAL A 74 22.75 -15.37 -17.44
N ASP A 75 23.42 -14.25 -17.19
CA ASP A 75 22.94 -13.20 -16.27
C ASP A 75 21.69 -12.54 -16.87
N VAL A 76 20.59 -12.48 -16.10
CA VAL A 76 19.33 -11.86 -16.56
C VAL A 76 18.95 -10.61 -15.76
N MET A 77 19.86 -10.07 -14.95
CA MET A 77 19.67 -8.80 -14.24
C MET A 77 19.15 -7.63 -15.11
N PRO A 78 19.55 -7.46 -16.40
CA PRO A 78 19.07 -6.35 -17.22
C PRO A 78 17.56 -6.31 -17.46
N VAL A 79 16.85 -7.43 -17.30
CA VAL A 79 15.39 -7.51 -17.52
C VAL A 79 14.59 -7.54 -16.21
N LYS A 80 15.27 -7.43 -15.07
CA LYS A 80 14.65 -7.46 -13.74
C LYS A 80 13.60 -6.36 -13.60
N GLY A 81 12.46 -6.70 -12.99
CA GLY A 81 11.31 -5.80 -12.80
C GLY A 81 10.49 -5.55 -14.08
N MET A 82 10.82 -6.19 -15.20
CA MET A 82 10.15 -5.95 -16.48
C MET A 82 9.13 -7.06 -16.81
N THR A 83 8.03 -6.69 -17.45
CA THR A 83 7.12 -7.63 -18.13
C THR A 83 7.23 -7.40 -19.63
N LEU A 84 7.74 -8.38 -20.35
CA LEU A 84 8.15 -8.22 -21.74
C LEU A 84 7.57 -9.33 -22.62
N PRO A 85 7.15 -9.02 -23.86
CA PRO A 85 7.00 -10.05 -24.88
C PRO A 85 8.33 -10.76 -25.13
N ALA A 86 8.27 -12.03 -25.55
CA ALA A 86 9.46 -12.85 -25.82
C ALA A 86 10.50 -12.16 -26.73
N ALA A 87 10.05 -11.40 -27.74
CA ALA A 87 10.93 -10.65 -28.62
C ALA A 87 11.73 -9.55 -27.89
N SER A 88 11.05 -8.68 -27.12
CA SER A 88 11.69 -7.60 -26.36
C SER A 88 12.61 -8.12 -25.25
N PHE A 89 12.27 -9.27 -24.65
CA PHE A 89 13.15 -9.94 -23.69
C PHE A 89 14.47 -10.36 -24.33
N VAL A 90 14.42 -11.00 -25.50
CA VAL A 90 15.62 -11.42 -26.24
C VAL A 90 16.46 -10.21 -26.66
N GLU A 91 15.83 -9.15 -27.18
CA GLU A 91 16.51 -7.92 -27.57
C GLU A 91 17.28 -7.29 -26.40
N LYS A 92 16.68 -7.21 -25.21
CA LYS A 92 17.36 -6.66 -24.02
C LYS A 92 18.54 -7.50 -23.54
N LEU A 93 18.48 -8.82 -23.66
CA LEU A 93 19.63 -9.68 -23.34
C LEU A 93 20.77 -9.45 -24.32
N ASP A 94 20.47 -9.26 -25.61
CA ASP A 94 21.45 -8.94 -26.63
C ASP A 94 22.07 -7.54 -26.40
N GLU A 95 21.26 -6.52 -26.09
CA GLU A 95 21.73 -5.16 -25.76
C GLU A 95 22.71 -5.12 -24.59
N ALA A 96 22.50 -5.99 -23.59
CA ALA A 96 23.37 -6.13 -22.43
C ALA A 96 24.69 -6.87 -22.74
N GLY A 97 24.93 -7.24 -24.00
CA GLY A 97 26.16 -7.92 -24.43
C GLY A 97 26.21 -9.39 -24.02
N ILE A 98 25.06 -9.97 -23.68
CA ILE A 98 24.96 -11.31 -23.18
C ILE A 98 24.80 -12.29 -24.35
N GLY A 99 25.91 -12.45 -25.07
CA GLY A 99 26.01 -13.19 -26.33
C GLY A 99 25.74 -14.68 -26.17
N GLY A 100 24.49 -15.06 -26.38
CA GLY A 100 23.99 -16.43 -26.53
C GLY A 100 22.60 -16.49 -27.19
N ALA A 101 21.83 -15.39 -27.16
CA ALA A 101 20.51 -15.32 -27.75
C ALA A 101 20.52 -15.03 -29.27
N ALA A 102 21.57 -14.39 -29.78
CA ALA A 102 21.80 -14.12 -31.21
C ALA A 102 21.91 -15.36 -32.13
N ALA A 103 21.87 -16.59 -31.61
CA ALA A 103 21.89 -17.82 -32.40
C ALA A 103 20.50 -18.45 -32.65
N ALA A 104 19.44 -17.96 -31.97
CA ALA A 104 18.09 -18.46 -32.16
C ALA A 104 17.39 -17.66 -33.28
N SER A 105 16.96 -18.35 -34.34
CA SER A 105 16.20 -17.72 -35.44
C SER A 105 14.79 -17.28 -35.04
N ASP A 106 14.33 -17.65 -33.84
CA ASP A 106 13.00 -17.37 -33.31
C ASP A 106 13.06 -17.10 -31.79
N PRO A 107 12.75 -15.87 -31.32
CA PRO A 107 12.71 -15.51 -29.91
C PRO A 107 11.77 -16.36 -29.06
N ILE A 108 10.65 -16.82 -29.63
CA ILE A 108 9.66 -17.62 -28.92
C ILE A 108 10.26 -18.99 -28.57
N SER A 109 10.86 -19.65 -29.56
CA SER A 109 11.52 -20.94 -29.37
C SER A 109 12.63 -20.88 -28.32
N LEU A 110 13.38 -19.76 -28.24
CA LEU A 110 14.41 -19.58 -27.21
C LEU A 110 13.80 -19.48 -25.81
N VAL A 111 12.77 -18.64 -25.62
CA VAL A 111 12.07 -18.50 -24.33
C VAL A 111 11.43 -19.84 -23.92
N GLN A 112 10.89 -20.60 -24.87
CA GLN A 112 10.33 -21.92 -24.60
C GLN A 112 11.37 -22.96 -24.16
N SER A 113 12.66 -22.70 -24.42
CA SER A 113 13.77 -23.57 -24.00
C SER A 113 14.35 -23.24 -22.62
N ILE A 114 13.78 -22.29 -21.88
CA ILE A 114 14.24 -21.96 -20.53
C ILE A 114 14.19 -23.22 -19.65
N ASP A 115 15.29 -23.50 -18.95
CA ASP A 115 15.42 -24.67 -18.09
C ASP A 115 14.64 -24.49 -16.76
N GLY A 116 14.03 -25.58 -16.29
CA GLY A 116 13.29 -25.63 -15.03
C GLY A 116 14.16 -25.96 -13.79
N PRO A 117 13.53 -26.29 -12.64
CA PRO A 117 12.13 -26.69 -12.49
C PRO A 117 11.15 -25.52 -12.47
N PHE A 118 9.98 -25.72 -13.09
CA PHE A 118 8.87 -24.77 -13.07
C PHE A 118 7.74 -25.22 -12.15
N VAL A 119 7.10 -24.25 -11.52
CA VAL A 119 5.79 -24.43 -10.86
C VAL A 119 4.73 -23.78 -11.73
N GLN A 120 3.81 -24.59 -12.25
CA GLN A 120 2.69 -24.10 -13.05
C GLN A 120 1.59 -23.50 -12.17
N LYS A 121 1.10 -22.31 -12.52
CA LYS A 121 -0.09 -21.67 -11.95
C LYS A 121 -0.96 -21.07 -13.07
N THR A 122 -2.18 -20.68 -12.73
CA THR A 122 -3.06 -19.94 -13.61
C THR A 122 -2.74 -18.45 -13.54
N GLY A 123 -2.61 -17.80 -14.69
CA GLY A 123 -2.38 -16.36 -14.79
C GLY A 123 -2.93 -15.74 -16.07
N GLY A 124 -2.31 -14.63 -16.48
CA GLY A 124 -2.82 -13.73 -17.52
C GLY A 124 -3.60 -12.56 -16.92
N LYS A 125 -3.31 -11.36 -17.41
CA LYS A 125 -3.88 -10.11 -16.85
C LYS A 125 -5.40 -10.12 -16.90
N GLY A 126 -5.97 -10.56 -18.02
CA GLY A 126 -7.43 -10.68 -18.18
C GLY A 126 -8.04 -11.65 -17.18
N ALA A 127 -7.49 -12.86 -17.09
CA ALA A 127 -7.95 -13.89 -16.18
C ALA A 127 -7.84 -13.47 -14.69
N ASN A 128 -6.71 -12.89 -14.28
CA ASN A 128 -6.52 -12.39 -12.91
C ASN A 128 -7.51 -11.27 -12.57
N ALA A 129 -7.70 -10.30 -13.46
CA ALA A 129 -8.63 -9.21 -13.25
C ALA A 129 -10.09 -9.70 -13.21
N ALA A 130 -10.45 -10.67 -14.07
CA ALA A 130 -11.76 -11.30 -14.05
C ALA A 130 -12.01 -12.06 -12.75
N ALA A 131 -11.03 -12.79 -12.24
CA ALA A 131 -11.15 -13.47 -10.95
C ALA A 131 -11.37 -12.47 -9.80
N ALA A 132 -10.61 -11.35 -9.79
CA ALA A 132 -10.77 -10.29 -8.80
C ALA A 132 -12.13 -9.57 -8.88
N ALA A 133 -12.59 -9.29 -10.09
CA ALA A 133 -13.91 -8.71 -10.34
C ALA A 133 -15.01 -9.69 -9.88
N GLY A 134 -14.86 -10.98 -10.21
CA GLY A 134 -15.75 -12.08 -9.85
C GLY A 134 -15.93 -12.29 -8.34
N GLN A 135 -14.88 -12.01 -7.56
CA GLN A 135 -14.97 -12.01 -6.09
C GLN A 135 -15.81 -10.84 -5.52
N THR A 136 -15.98 -9.77 -6.31
CA THR A 136 -16.73 -8.58 -5.90
C THR A 136 -18.16 -8.59 -6.45
N ALA A 137 -18.34 -8.92 -7.73
CA ALA A 137 -19.60 -8.91 -8.46
C ALA A 137 -19.64 -10.01 -9.54
N ALA A 138 -20.80 -10.24 -10.16
CA ALA A 138 -20.89 -11.18 -11.28
C ALA A 138 -19.92 -10.78 -12.41
N CYS A 139 -19.14 -11.74 -12.91
CA CYS A 139 -18.13 -11.51 -13.93
C CYS A 139 -18.23 -12.56 -15.04
N GLU A 140 -18.09 -12.11 -16.28
CA GLU A 140 -17.96 -12.94 -17.47
C GLU A 140 -16.58 -12.70 -18.10
N PHE A 141 -15.92 -13.77 -18.54
CA PHE A 141 -14.62 -13.71 -19.19
C PHE A 141 -14.68 -14.32 -20.60
N ILE A 142 -14.14 -13.58 -21.57
CA ILE A 142 -13.98 -14.01 -22.96
C ILE A 142 -12.50 -13.96 -23.33
N GLY A 143 -11.92 -15.12 -23.62
CA GLY A 143 -10.55 -15.28 -24.05
C GLY A 143 -10.35 -16.57 -24.86
N ASN A 144 -9.15 -16.76 -25.38
CA ASN A 144 -8.83 -17.90 -26.25
C ASN A 144 -7.77 -18.79 -25.60
N LEU A 145 -8.03 -20.10 -25.59
CA LEU A 145 -7.12 -21.14 -25.13
C LEU A 145 -6.67 -22.00 -26.31
N GLY A 146 -5.47 -22.58 -26.20
CA GLY A 146 -4.91 -23.46 -27.23
C GLY A 146 -5.13 -24.93 -26.90
N ARG A 147 -5.65 -25.70 -27.86
CA ARG A 147 -5.93 -27.14 -27.70
C ARG A 147 -4.70 -28.00 -27.42
N ALA A 148 -3.51 -27.53 -27.81
CA ALA A 148 -2.26 -28.23 -27.50
C ALA A 148 -1.95 -28.24 -25.99
N SER A 149 -2.67 -27.43 -25.20
CA SER A 149 -2.53 -27.32 -23.75
C SER A 149 -3.79 -27.79 -23.00
N SER A 150 -4.61 -28.67 -23.59
CA SER A 150 -5.93 -29.06 -23.07
C SER A 150 -5.97 -29.52 -21.60
N GLU A 151 -4.94 -30.25 -21.14
CA GLU A 151 -4.82 -30.64 -19.73
C GLU A 151 -4.65 -29.40 -18.83
N ALA A 152 -3.77 -28.48 -19.20
CA ALA A 152 -3.59 -27.23 -18.48
C ALA A 152 -4.87 -26.38 -18.56
N ASN A 153 -5.51 -26.26 -19.73
CA ASN A 153 -6.75 -25.48 -19.93
C ASN A 153 -7.85 -25.88 -18.95
N THR A 154 -7.99 -27.18 -18.69
CA THR A 154 -8.97 -27.69 -17.72
C THR A 154 -8.70 -27.13 -16.33
N ALA A 155 -7.43 -27.06 -15.90
CA ALA A 155 -7.04 -26.47 -14.64
C ALA A 155 -7.23 -24.94 -14.63
N LEU A 156 -6.85 -24.24 -15.71
CA LEU A 156 -7.00 -22.78 -15.81
C LEU A 156 -8.46 -22.35 -15.66
N LEU A 157 -9.39 -23.03 -16.36
CA LEU A 157 -10.82 -22.75 -16.29
C LEU A 157 -11.43 -23.13 -14.93
N ALA A 158 -10.96 -24.23 -14.33
CA ALA A 158 -11.37 -24.61 -12.98
C ALA A 158 -10.94 -23.57 -11.94
N ASP A 159 -9.73 -23.03 -12.06
CA ASP A 159 -9.22 -21.96 -11.18
C ASP A 159 -10.03 -20.67 -11.33
N MET A 160 -10.37 -20.26 -12.56
CA MET A 160 -11.24 -19.10 -12.81
C MET A 160 -12.60 -19.23 -12.10
N GLN A 161 -13.22 -20.42 -12.17
CA GLN A 161 -14.46 -20.70 -11.47
C GLN A 161 -14.28 -20.77 -9.95
N GLN A 162 -13.18 -21.35 -9.48
CA GLN A 162 -12.90 -21.56 -8.05
C GLN A 162 -12.58 -20.24 -7.32
N PHE A 163 -11.75 -19.39 -7.93
CA PHE A 163 -11.18 -18.20 -7.31
C PHE A 163 -11.88 -16.90 -7.68
N GLY A 164 -12.81 -16.91 -8.64
CA GLY A 164 -13.63 -15.74 -8.95
C GLY A 164 -15.08 -16.04 -9.30
N GLY A 165 -15.49 -17.31 -9.37
CA GLY A 165 -16.84 -17.64 -9.84
C GLY A 165 -17.12 -17.14 -11.25
N VAL A 166 -16.07 -16.97 -12.07
CA VAL A 166 -16.15 -16.31 -13.37
C VAL A 166 -16.88 -17.19 -14.37
N ASN A 167 -17.84 -16.63 -15.09
CA ASN A 167 -18.45 -17.31 -16.22
C ASN A 167 -17.46 -17.33 -17.40
N THR A 168 -17.00 -18.52 -17.80
CA THR A 168 -16.05 -18.72 -18.90
C THR A 168 -16.69 -19.37 -20.13
N GLU A 169 -18.03 -19.45 -20.23
CA GLU A 169 -18.72 -20.06 -21.37
C GLU A 169 -18.42 -19.36 -22.71
N GLY A 170 -17.99 -18.09 -22.67
CA GLY A 170 -17.59 -17.32 -23.84
C GLY A 170 -16.17 -17.59 -24.32
N CYS A 171 -15.38 -18.42 -23.63
CA CYS A 171 -14.02 -18.76 -24.05
C CYS A 171 -14.01 -19.72 -25.24
N SER A 172 -13.00 -19.57 -26.12
CA SER A 172 -12.82 -20.44 -27.29
C SER A 172 -11.57 -21.29 -27.17
N GLU A 173 -11.61 -22.52 -27.70
CA GLU A 173 -10.43 -23.37 -27.86
C GLU A 173 -10.00 -23.45 -29.33
N LEU A 174 -8.81 -22.92 -29.61
CA LEU A 174 -8.19 -22.80 -30.93
C LEU A 174 -7.04 -23.79 -31.12
N GLU A 175 -6.54 -23.93 -32.34
CA GLU A 175 -5.33 -24.71 -32.61
C GLU A 175 -4.08 -24.04 -32.01
N GLY A 176 -3.07 -24.83 -31.64
CA GLY A 176 -1.83 -24.31 -31.01
C GLY A 176 -1.86 -24.30 -29.48
N PRO A 177 -0.82 -23.75 -28.83
CA PRO A 177 -0.68 -23.71 -27.37
C PRO A 177 -1.41 -22.53 -26.73
N THR A 178 -1.83 -22.69 -25.49
CA THR A 178 -2.31 -21.56 -24.66
C THR A 178 -1.15 -20.58 -24.40
N GLY A 179 -1.47 -19.31 -24.19
CA GLY A 179 -0.48 -18.32 -23.78
C GLY A 179 0.30 -18.79 -22.55
N THR A 180 1.58 -18.46 -22.49
CA THR A 180 2.49 -18.90 -21.42
C THR A 180 3.28 -17.70 -20.92
N ALA A 181 3.40 -17.56 -19.60
CA ALA A 181 4.24 -16.55 -18.98
C ALA A 181 5.34 -17.23 -18.17
N TYR A 182 6.60 -16.88 -18.41
CA TYR A 182 7.73 -17.32 -17.60
C TYR A 182 7.98 -16.29 -16.51
N ILE A 183 7.69 -16.66 -15.25
CA ILE A 183 7.85 -15.79 -14.09
C ILE A 183 9.18 -16.14 -13.41
N LEU A 184 10.18 -15.30 -13.62
CA LEU A 184 11.55 -15.49 -13.15
C LEU A 184 11.76 -14.69 -11.87
N GLN A 185 11.79 -15.38 -10.72
CA GLN A 185 11.94 -14.76 -9.41
C GLN A 185 13.43 -14.66 -9.03
N PHE A 186 13.89 -13.43 -8.79
CA PHE A 186 15.25 -13.08 -8.38
C PHE A 186 15.45 -13.31 -6.88
N GLU A 187 16.71 -13.30 -6.42
CA GLU A 187 17.04 -13.58 -5.01
C GLU A 187 16.50 -12.53 -4.02
N ASP A 188 16.28 -11.29 -4.45
CA ASP A 188 15.67 -10.23 -3.64
C ASP A 188 14.14 -10.18 -3.72
N ASN A 189 13.51 -11.21 -4.32
CA ASN A 189 12.08 -11.35 -4.55
C ASN A 189 11.47 -10.37 -5.56
N ASP A 190 12.30 -9.67 -6.32
CA ASP A 190 11.84 -9.01 -7.56
C ASP A 190 11.67 -10.05 -8.67
N ASN A 191 10.98 -9.71 -9.75
CA ASN A 191 10.62 -10.66 -10.80
C ASN A 191 10.88 -10.10 -12.21
N ALA A 192 11.17 -10.96 -13.18
CA ALA A 192 11.01 -10.66 -14.60
C ALA A 192 9.95 -11.59 -15.19
N ILE A 193 9.07 -11.05 -16.03
CA ILE A 193 7.98 -11.79 -16.65
C ILE A 193 8.17 -11.79 -18.16
N VAL A 194 8.25 -12.98 -18.77
CA VAL A 194 8.39 -13.13 -20.22
C VAL A 194 7.15 -13.79 -20.81
N LEU A 195 6.47 -13.07 -21.72
CA LEU A 195 5.18 -13.49 -22.29
C LEU A 195 5.36 -14.16 -23.66
N VAL A 196 4.77 -15.34 -23.81
CA VAL A 196 4.55 -16.03 -25.07
C VAL A 196 3.05 -16.06 -25.35
N GLY A 197 2.60 -15.27 -26.32
CA GLY A 197 1.17 -14.96 -26.49
C GLY A 197 0.27 -16.18 -26.76
N GLY A 198 0.75 -17.18 -27.50
CA GLY A 198 -0.05 -18.38 -27.83
C GLY A 198 -1.43 -18.04 -28.40
N ALA A 199 -2.45 -18.79 -27.98
CA ALA A 199 -3.84 -18.58 -28.37
C ALA A 199 -4.41 -17.19 -28.04
N ASN A 200 -3.83 -16.44 -27.08
CA ASN A 200 -4.28 -15.06 -26.78
C ASN A 200 -4.11 -14.11 -27.97
N GLN A 201 -3.24 -14.45 -28.93
CA GLN A 201 -2.96 -13.65 -30.12
C GLN A 201 -3.78 -14.07 -31.35
N ASP A 202 -4.46 -15.22 -31.28
CA ASP A 202 -5.28 -15.73 -32.38
C ASP A 202 -6.74 -15.33 -32.17
N TRP A 203 -7.18 -14.27 -32.85
CA TRP A 203 -8.56 -13.79 -32.82
C TRP A 203 -9.11 -13.66 -34.24
N PRO A 204 -10.39 -13.97 -34.45
CA PRO A 204 -11.01 -13.81 -35.76
C PRO A 204 -11.13 -12.33 -36.13
N GLY A 205 -11.20 -12.04 -37.44
CA GLY A 205 -11.37 -10.67 -37.92
C GLY A 205 -12.66 -10.00 -37.41
N LEU A 206 -12.64 -8.67 -37.31
CA LEU A 206 -13.68 -7.81 -36.70
C LEU A 206 -15.13 -8.21 -37.02
N ALA A 207 -15.44 -8.49 -38.28
CA ALA A 207 -16.79 -8.84 -38.72
C ALA A 207 -17.26 -10.19 -38.13
N SER A 208 -16.35 -11.15 -37.99
CA SER A 208 -16.66 -12.44 -37.37
C SER A 208 -16.66 -12.36 -35.85
N LEU A 209 -15.80 -11.51 -35.28
CA LEU A 209 -15.70 -11.29 -33.83
C LEU A 209 -17.00 -10.73 -33.24
N LEU A 210 -17.65 -9.81 -33.95
CA LEU A 210 -18.86 -9.12 -33.49
C LEU A 210 -20.15 -9.54 -34.23
N GLY A 211 -20.04 -10.41 -35.25
CA GLY A 211 -21.13 -10.76 -36.18
C GLY A 211 -22.07 -11.89 -35.75
N GLY A 212 -22.21 -12.15 -34.45
CA GLY A 212 -23.15 -13.15 -33.91
C GLY A 212 -24.63 -12.77 -34.04
N ASN A 213 -25.53 -13.74 -33.89
CA ASN A 213 -26.98 -13.50 -33.75
C ASN A 213 -27.23 -12.53 -32.57
N GLU A 214 -28.33 -11.76 -32.62
CA GLU A 214 -28.72 -10.70 -31.66
C GLU A 214 -28.89 -11.14 -30.17
N GLY A 215 -28.48 -12.35 -29.77
CA GLY A 215 -28.56 -12.86 -28.40
C GLY A 215 -27.38 -13.71 -27.91
N SER A 216 -26.31 -13.89 -28.68
CA SER A 216 -25.14 -14.68 -28.23
C SER A 216 -23.80 -14.12 -28.75
N GLY A 217 -22.71 -14.52 -28.10
CA GLY A 217 -21.35 -14.09 -28.45
C GLY A 217 -20.95 -12.73 -27.86
N LEU A 218 -19.82 -12.20 -28.33
CA LEU A 218 -19.14 -11.05 -27.73
C LEU A 218 -19.99 -9.77 -27.73
N ARG A 219 -20.68 -9.46 -28.83
CA ARG A 219 -21.57 -8.28 -28.91
C ARG A 219 -22.69 -8.34 -27.87
N ALA A 220 -23.31 -9.51 -27.70
CA ALA A 220 -24.34 -9.71 -26.70
C ALA A 220 -23.78 -9.60 -25.28
N ALA A 221 -22.55 -10.10 -25.05
CA ALA A 221 -21.85 -9.97 -23.77
C ALA A 221 -21.59 -8.51 -23.40
N ILE A 222 -21.12 -7.72 -24.36
CA ILE A 222 -20.94 -6.28 -24.19
C ILE A 222 -22.29 -5.63 -23.85
N GLY A 223 -23.35 -5.93 -24.61
CA GLY A 223 -24.67 -5.33 -24.41
C GLY A 223 -25.28 -5.60 -23.03
N ARG A 224 -25.07 -6.80 -22.46
CA ARG A 224 -25.55 -7.14 -21.11
C ARG A 224 -24.63 -6.68 -20.00
N SER A 225 -23.38 -6.32 -20.27
CA SER A 225 -22.40 -5.98 -19.23
C SER A 225 -22.71 -4.65 -18.51
N SER A 226 -22.24 -4.49 -17.28
CA SER A 226 -22.20 -3.19 -16.59
C SER A 226 -21.06 -2.31 -17.13
N ALA A 227 -19.90 -2.90 -17.36
CA ALA A 227 -18.77 -2.29 -18.04
C ALA A 227 -17.89 -3.37 -18.70
N VAL A 228 -17.03 -2.94 -19.64
CA VAL A 228 -16.07 -3.79 -20.30
C VAL A 228 -14.65 -3.46 -19.84
N MET A 229 -13.90 -4.46 -19.42
CA MET A 229 -12.50 -4.34 -19.03
C MET A 229 -11.59 -5.03 -20.06
N LEU A 230 -10.57 -4.30 -20.50
CA LEU A 230 -9.58 -4.70 -21.50
C LEU A 230 -8.15 -4.62 -20.95
N GLN A 231 -7.22 -5.34 -21.59
CA GLN A 231 -5.78 -5.33 -21.30
C GLN A 231 -4.96 -5.45 -22.59
N ARG A 232 -3.63 -5.39 -22.54
CA ARG A 232 -2.75 -5.42 -23.73
C ARG A 232 -1.96 -6.71 -23.91
N GLU A 233 -2.53 -7.83 -23.50
CA GLU A 233 -2.01 -9.19 -23.79
C GLU A 233 -2.78 -9.91 -24.92
N VAL A 234 -3.72 -9.21 -25.56
CA VAL A 234 -4.41 -9.60 -26.79
C VAL A 234 -4.12 -8.57 -27.89
N PRO A 235 -4.32 -8.88 -29.18
CA PRO A 235 -4.02 -7.95 -30.27
C PRO A 235 -4.81 -6.63 -30.16
N ASP A 236 -4.16 -5.51 -30.44
CA ASP A 236 -4.78 -4.17 -30.32
C ASP A 236 -6.07 -4.03 -31.15
N HIS A 237 -6.15 -4.67 -32.32
CA HIS A 237 -7.37 -4.63 -33.15
C HIS A 237 -8.60 -5.24 -32.45
N VAL A 238 -8.41 -6.18 -31.52
CA VAL A 238 -9.48 -6.76 -30.69
C VAL A 238 -9.95 -5.73 -29.66
N ASN A 239 -9.02 -5.07 -28.98
CA ASN A 239 -9.34 -3.99 -28.03
C ASN A 239 -10.12 -2.86 -28.70
N VAL A 240 -9.68 -2.43 -29.89
CA VAL A 240 -10.37 -1.40 -30.70
C VAL A 240 -11.78 -1.87 -31.08
N ALA A 241 -11.93 -3.11 -31.55
CA ALA A 241 -13.22 -3.70 -31.92
C ALA A 241 -14.22 -3.70 -30.75
N VAL A 242 -13.77 -4.18 -29.59
CA VAL A 242 -14.59 -4.28 -28.40
C VAL A 242 -14.98 -2.90 -27.89
N ALA A 243 -14.03 -1.96 -27.83
CA ALA A 243 -14.29 -0.60 -27.36
C ALA A 243 -15.26 0.17 -28.28
N GLN A 244 -15.13 0.02 -29.59
CA GLN A 244 -16.09 0.55 -30.56
C GLN A 244 -17.49 -0.01 -30.35
N CYS A 245 -17.60 -1.32 -30.14
CA CYS A 245 -18.88 -1.98 -29.90
C CYS A 245 -19.49 -1.55 -28.56
N ALA A 246 -18.67 -1.43 -27.51
CA ALA A 246 -19.07 -0.95 -26.19
C ALA A 246 -19.63 0.47 -26.28
N ALA A 247 -18.91 1.39 -26.92
CA ALA A 247 -19.36 2.76 -27.13
C ALA A 247 -20.69 2.82 -27.92
N ALA A 248 -20.83 2.01 -28.99
CA ALA A 248 -22.07 1.93 -29.76
C ALA A 248 -23.27 1.39 -28.96
N LEU A 249 -23.01 0.66 -27.87
CA LEU A 249 -24.00 0.11 -26.95
C LEU A 249 -24.12 0.92 -25.64
N GLY A 250 -23.42 2.06 -25.53
CA GLY A 250 -23.44 2.92 -24.34
C GLY A 250 -22.81 2.27 -23.11
N LYS A 251 -21.77 1.45 -23.30
CA LYS A 251 -21.02 0.77 -22.22
C LYS A 251 -19.69 1.44 -21.97
N ASP A 252 -19.34 1.60 -20.70
CA ASP A 252 -18.05 2.11 -20.29
C ASP A 252 -16.93 1.09 -20.57
N VAL A 253 -15.78 1.61 -20.97
CA VAL A 253 -14.57 0.81 -21.26
C VAL A 253 -13.47 1.20 -20.27
N PHE A 254 -13.01 0.21 -19.50
CA PHE A 254 -11.85 0.31 -18.64
C PHE A 254 -10.66 -0.36 -19.31
N MET A 255 -9.55 0.36 -19.48
CA MET A 255 -8.35 -0.13 -20.16
C MET A 255 -7.19 -0.24 -19.17
N ASP A 256 -6.83 -1.46 -18.80
CA ASP A 256 -5.49 -1.73 -18.27
C ASP A 256 -4.48 -1.68 -19.43
N VAL A 257 -3.43 -0.89 -19.29
CA VAL A 257 -2.44 -0.73 -20.35
C VAL A 257 -1.28 -1.71 -20.23
N GLY A 258 -1.27 -2.57 -19.19
CA GLY A 258 -0.25 -3.58 -19.02
C GLY A 258 -0.30 -4.68 -20.09
N GLY A 259 0.87 -5.18 -20.47
CA GLY A 259 1.05 -6.31 -21.40
C GLY A 259 1.97 -6.02 -22.58
N THR A 260 2.14 -4.74 -22.92
CA THR A 260 3.06 -4.27 -23.97
C THR A 260 3.61 -2.89 -23.62
N ASP A 261 4.77 -2.56 -24.18
CA ASP A 261 5.52 -1.31 -23.98
C ASP A 261 5.32 -0.29 -25.11
N SER A 262 4.47 -0.60 -26.11
CA SER A 262 4.16 0.33 -27.21
C SER A 262 3.14 1.41 -26.80
N PRO A 263 3.02 2.53 -27.53
CA PRO A 263 1.91 3.46 -27.36
C PRO A 263 0.54 2.81 -27.58
N LEU A 264 -0.53 3.39 -27.04
CA LEU A 264 -1.90 2.94 -27.32
C LEU A 264 -2.26 3.19 -28.79
N ASP A 265 -3.02 2.27 -29.40
CA ASP A 265 -3.56 2.45 -30.75
C ASP A 265 -4.44 3.71 -30.80
N PRO A 266 -4.16 4.70 -31.68
CA PRO A 266 -4.97 5.90 -31.82
C PRO A 266 -6.46 5.62 -32.08
N ALA A 267 -6.80 4.49 -32.70
CA ALA A 267 -8.18 4.08 -32.96
C ALA A 267 -8.92 3.64 -31.68
N LEU A 268 -8.21 3.35 -30.59
CA LEU A 268 -8.79 2.97 -29.30
C LEU A 268 -9.19 4.20 -28.47
N LEU A 269 -8.37 5.26 -28.52
CA LEU A 269 -8.50 6.47 -27.68
C LEU A 269 -9.91 7.10 -27.65
N PRO A 270 -10.69 7.16 -28.76
CA PRO A 270 -12.02 7.76 -28.75
C PRO A 270 -13.04 7.08 -27.82
N TYR A 271 -12.77 5.84 -27.41
CA TYR A 271 -13.76 4.96 -26.78
C TYR A 271 -13.45 4.61 -25.31
N LEU A 272 -12.35 5.13 -24.77
CA LEU A 272 -11.89 4.80 -23.41
C LEU A 272 -12.63 5.63 -22.34
N GLY A 273 -13.21 4.96 -21.35
CA GLY A 273 -13.77 5.61 -20.17
C GLY A 273 -12.70 5.89 -19.13
N VAL A 274 -11.95 4.86 -18.73
CA VAL A 274 -10.83 4.94 -17.77
C VAL A 274 -9.61 4.26 -18.36
N VAL A 275 -8.44 4.90 -18.28
CA VAL A 275 -7.14 4.29 -18.61
C VAL A 275 -6.32 4.11 -17.34
N ALA A 276 -5.82 2.90 -17.08
CA ALA A 276 -5.27 2.53 -15.78
C ALA A 276 -3.81 2.01 -15.80
N PRO A 277 -2.82 2.87 -16.03
CA PRO A 277 -1.40 2.51 -16.00
C PRO A 277 -0.82 2.44 -14.57
N ASN A 278 0.26 1.71 -14.38
CA ASN A 278 1.23 2.02 -13.31
C ASN A 278 2.18 3.14 -13.76
N GLU A 279 3.11 3.58 -12.91
CA GLU A 279 3.99 4.70 -13.25
C GLU A 279 4.92 4.44 -14.44
N SER A 280 5.35 3.19 -14.62
CA SER A 280 6.29 2.80 -15.69
C SER A 280 5.54 2.62 -17.01
N GLU A 281 4.38 1.97 -16.97
CA GLU A 281 3.42 1.85 -18.08
C GLU A 281 2.99 3.23 -18.59
N LEU A 282 2.74 4.19 -17.69
CA LEU A 282 2.40 5.56 -18.07
C LEU A 282 3.55 6.23 -18.83
N THR A 283 4.80 6.00 -18.43
CA THR A 283 5.98 6.48 -19.17
C THR A 283 6.03 5.87 -20.56
N PHE A 284 5.82 4.56 -20.69
CA PHE A 284 5.87 3.87 -21.98
C PHE A 284 4.80 4.37 -22.96
N ILE A 285 3.55 4.49 -22.51
CA ILE A 285 2.46 4.87 -23.42
C ILE A 285 2.45 6.36 -23.79
N THR A 286 3.10 7.22 -23.00
CA THR A 286 3.14 8.68 -23.24
C THR A 286 4.48 9.20 -23.75
N GLY A 287 5.57 8.46 -23.52
CA GLY A 287 6.94 8.94 -23.71
C GLY A 287 7.38 10.01 -22.70
N VAL A 288 6.57 10.30 -21.67
CA VAL A 288 6.87 11.29 -20.64
C VAL A 288 7.32 10.59 -19.36
N GLU A 289 8.56 10.86 -18.95
CA GLU A 289 9.16 10.29 -17.74
C GLU A 289 8.32 10.61 -16.49
N THR A 290 7.94 9.60 -15.72
CA THR A 290 7.19 9.74 -14.47
C THR A 290 8.08 9.72 -13.22
N LYS A 291 9.32 9.24 -13.34
CA LYS A 291 10.26 9.08 -12.23
C LYS A 291 11.30 10.21 -12.15
N GLY A 292 11.74 10.50 -10.93
CA GLY A 292 12.85 11.40 -10.64
C GLY A 292 14.22 10.76 -10.87
N PRO A 293 15.32 11.52 -10.68
CA PRO A 293 16.69 11.00 -10.77
C PRO A 293 17.01 9.89 -9.75
N ASP A 294 16.22 9.76 -8.69
CA ASP A 294 16.31 8.71 -7.67
C ASP A 294 15.52 7.44 -8.04
N GLY A 295 14.89 7.41 -9.22
CA GLY A 295 14.09 6.29 -9.71
C GLY A 295 12.70 6.19 -9.09
N LYS A 296 12.26 7.17 -8.29
CA LYS A 296 10.94 7.17 -7.64
C LYS A 296 9.92 8.02 -8.40
N PRO A 297 8.62 7.69 -8.35
CA PRO A 297 7.59 8.52 -8.96
C PRO A 297 7.60 9.95 -8.41
N GLU A 298 7.63 10.95 -9.29
CA GLU A 298 7.49 12.36 -8.91
C GLU A 298 6.12 12.87 -9.34
N LEU A 299 5.31 13.38 -8.39
CA LEU A 299 3.92 13.76 -8.65
C LEU A 299 3.76 14.76 -9.82
N GLN A 300 4.66 15.74 -9.94
CA GLN A 300 4.62 16.72 -11.04
C GLN A 300 4.85 16.06 -12.40
N ARG A 301 5.73 15.06 -12.46
CA ARG A 301 6.03 14.30 -13.68
C ARG A 301 4.87 13.39 -14.05
N VAL A 302 4.28 12.71 -13.07
CA VAL A 302 3.06 11.92 -13.25
C VAL A 302 1.95 12.79 -13.84
N ARG A 303 1.71 13.99 -13.28
CA ARG A 303 0.74 14.94 -13.83
C ARG A 303 1.03 15.35 -15.27
N ALA A 304 2.30 15.59 -15.61
CA ALA A 304 2.69 15.92 -16.98
C ALA A 304 2.41 14.77 -17.96
N ALA A 305 2.71 13.53 -17.56
CA ALA A 305 2.41 12.35 -18.37
C ALA A 305 0.89 12.14 -18.53
N VAL A 306 0.11 12.32 -17.46
CA VAL A 306 -1.36 12.25 -17.50
C VAL A 306 -1.93 13.34 -18.42
N ALA A 307 -1.40 14.56 -18.37
CA ALA A 307 -1.82 15.63 -19.27
C ALA A 307 -1.57 15.27 -20.74
N ALA A 308 -0.40 14.72 -21.07
CA ALA A 308 -0.07 14.27 -22.42
C ALA A 308 -1.03 13.16 -22.93
N LEU A 309 -1.39 12.21 -22.06
CA LEU A 309 -2.36 11.16 -22.38
C LEU A 309 -3.76 11.74 -22.62
N LYS A 310 -4.24 12.61 -21.72
CA LYS A 310 -5.56 13.24 -21.85
C LYS A 310 -5.63 14.15 -23.08
N ASP A 311 -4.56 14.85 -23.44
CA ASP A 311 -4.49 15.66 -24.65
C ASP A 311 -4.54 14.79 -25.92
N SER A 312 -3.88 13.63 -25.91
CA SER A 312 -3.96 12.65 -27.00
C SER A 312 -5.39 12.11 -27.18
N CYS A 313 -6.07 11.76 -26.08
CA CYS A 313 -7.47 11.33 -26.13
C CYS A 313 -8.40 12.46 -26.59
N ARG A 314 -8.18 13.70 -26.12
CA ARG A 314 -8.95 14.87 -26.56
C ARG A 314 -8.79 15.12 -28.05
N ALA A 315 -7.56 15.02 -28.58
CA ALA A 315 -7.28 15.14 -29.99
C ALA A 315 -7.95 14.04 -30.83
N ALA A 316 -8.12 12.85 -30.26
CA ALA A 316 -8.88 11.74 -30.84
C ALA A 316 -10.42 11.86 -30.66
N GLY A 317 -10.91 12.92 -30.03
CA GLY A 317 -12.35 13.17 -29.85
C GLY A 317 -12.94 12.69 -28.52
N ASN A 318 -12.11 12.31 -27.55
CA ASN A 318 -12.53 11.86 -26.22
C ASN A 318 -11.98 12.80 -25.12
N PRO A 319 -12.67 13.91 -24.82
CA PRO A 319 -12.26 14.84 -23.77
C PRO A 319 -12.60 14.35 -22.36
N SER A 320 -13.41 13.29 -22.23
CA SER A 320 -13.97 12.81 -20.96
C SER A 320 -13.19 11.66 -20.33
N VAL A 321 -12.11 11.20 -20.95
CA VAL A 321 -11.31 10.08 -20.42
C VAL A 321 -10.82 10.36 -19.00
N GLU A 322 -10.97 9.40 -18.11
CA GLU A 322 -10.37 9.41 -16.78
C GLU A 322 -9.06 8.62 -16.79
N VAL A 323 -8.12 8.97 -15.90
CA VAL A 323 -6.84 8.26 -15.79
C VAL A 323 -6.64 7.80 -14.34
N LEU A 324 -6.29 6.53 -14.15
CA LEU A 324 -6.06 5.92 -12.85
C LEU A 324 -4.64 5.37 -12.77
N VAL A 325 -3.74 6.09 -12.08
CA VAL A 325 -2.33 5.70 -11.97
C VAL A 325 -2.10 4.94 -10.67
N THR A 326 -1.46 3.77 -10.73
CA THR A 326 -1.05 2.97 -9.55
C THR A 326 0.44 3.10 -9.27
N PHE A 327 0.82 3.02 -7.98
CA PHE A 327 2.20 3.19 -7.49
C PHE A 327 2.62 2.05 -6.56
N GLY A 328 2.10 0.85 -6.79
CA GLY A 328 2.33 -0.31 -5.91
C GLY A 328 1.95 -0.02 -4.45
N GLY A 329 2.90 -0.23 -3.53
CA GLY A 329 2.70 -0.02 -2.10
C GLY A 329 2.41 1.44 -1.69
N GLU A 330 2.66 2.42 -2.57
CA GLU A 330 2.37 3.83 -2.32
C GLU A 330 0.91 4.23 -2.66
N GLY A 331 0.14 3.30 -3.22
CA GLY A 331 -1.29 3.50 -3.50
C GLY A 331 -1.58 3.88 -4.94
N SER A 332 -2.50 4.84 -5.14
CA SER A 332 -2.98 5.24 -6.47
C SER A 332 -3.48 6.69 -6.51
N LEU A 333 -3.60 7.23 -7.72
CA LEU A 333 -4.12 8.56 -7.99
C LEU A 333 -5.03 8.51 -9.22
N HIS A 334 -6.30 8.88 -9.02
CA HIS A 334 -7.28 9.04 -10.09
C HIS A 334 -7.38 10.50 -10.53
N PHE A 335 -7.54 10.71 -11.83
CA PHE A 335 -7.69 11.99 -12.50
C PHE A 335 -9.02 12.00 -13.24
N GLY A 336 -9.96 12.81 -12.77
CA GLY A 336 -11.31 12.89 -13.32
C GLY A 336 -11.37 13.39 -14.77
N ALA A 337 -12.53 13.20 -15.40
CA ALA A 337 -12.78 13.54 -16.80
C ALA A 337 -12.35 14.97 -17.15
N GLY A 338 -12.77 15.95 -16.33
CA GLY A 338 -12.47 17.37 -16.52
C GLY A 338 -11.13 17.86 -15.97
N TRP A 339 -10.26 16.97 -15.48
CA TRP A 339 -8.95 17.37 -14.95
C TRP A 339 -8.09 18.02 -16.05
N ASP A 340 -7.50 19.18 -15.77
CA ASP A 340 -6.67 19.97 -16.68
C ASP A 340 -5.30 20.33 -16.07
N GLY A 341 -5.00 19.82 -14.87
CA GLY A 341 -3.77 20.13 -14.14
C GLY A 341 -3.70 21.55 -13.60
N ALA A 342 -4.80 22.30 -13.63
CA ALA A 342 -4.91 23.64 -13.07
C ALA A 342 -5.62 23.66 -11.71
N GLY A 343 -5.51 24.79 -11.04
CA GLY A 343 -6.15 25.04 -9.74
C GLY A 343 -5.18 24.96 -8.56
N GLU A 344 -5.70 25.37 -7.40
CA GLU A 344 -4.94 25.32 -6.16
C GLU A 344 -5.00 23.90 -5.57
N ALA A 345 -3.83 23.39 -5.17
CA ALA A 345 -3.76 22.10 -4.51
C ALA A 345 -4.46 22.13 -3.15
N ALA A 346 -5.19 21.07 -2.83
CA ALA A 346 -5.74 20.83 -1.52
C ALA A 346 -4.61 20.55 -0.50
N ALA A 347 -4.98 20.48 0.78
CA ALA A 347 -4.02 20.31 1.88
C ALA A 347 -3.20 19.00 1.84
N ASP A 348 -3.62 18.02 1.05
CA ASP A 348 -2.93 16.75 0.79
C ASP A 348 -2.10 16.78 -0.52
N GLY A 349 -1.99 17.95 -1.14
CA GLY A 349 -1.29 18.17 -2.40
C GLY A 349 -2.07 17.75 -3.65
N ALA A 350 -3.29 17.24 -3.53
CA ALA A 350 -4.14 16.86 -4.67
C ALA A 350 -4.70 18.09 -5.38
N LEU A 351 -4.67 18.11 -6.72
CA LEU A 351 -5.34 19.16 -7.51
C LEU A 351 -6.84 18.89 -7.61
N PRO A 352 -7.66 19.90 -8.00
CA PRO A 352 -9.07 19.67 -8.30
C PRO A 352 -9.27 18.51 -9.26
N LEU A 353 -10.24 17.64 -8.97
CA LEU A 353 -10.54 16.41 -9.72
C LEU A 353 -9.46 15.32 -9.64
N GLU A 354 -8.49 15.44 -8.74
CA GLU A 354 -7.64 14.32 -8.33
C GLU A 354 -8.24 13.61 -7.11
N CYS A 355 -8.18 12.28 -7.10
CA CYS A 355 -8.52 11.48 -5.94
C CYS A 355 -7.35 10.55 -5.60
N ARG A 356 -6.64 10.86 -4.52
CA ARG A 356 -5.55 10.03 -4.01
C ARG A 356 -6.08 8.95 -3.09
N MET A 357 -5.57 7.74 -3.26
CA MET A 357 -5.83 6.63 -2.35
C MET A 357 -4.52 6.00 -1.92
N GLY A 358 -4.31 5.87 -0.61
CA GLY A 358 -3.16 5.16 -0.05
C GLY A 358 -3.31 3.63 -0.14
N SER A 359 -2.46 2.92 0.59
CA SER A 359 -2.52 1.46 0.73
C SER A 359 -3.01 1.07 2.13
N PHE A 360 -3.54 -0.13 2.30
CA PHE A 360 -3.84 -0.64 3.65
C PHE A 360 -2.58 -1.21 4.32
N VAL A 361 -2.50 -1.09 5.64
CA VAL A 361 -1.44 -1.75 6.41
C VAL A 361 -1.59 -3.26 6.25
N LEU A 362 -0.50 -3.93 5.89
CA LEU A 362 -0.49 -5.37 5.71
C LEU A 362 -0.55 -6.11 7.05
N GLY A 363 -1.32 -7.19 7.10
CA GLY A 363 -1.47 -8.08 8.26
C GLY A 363 -0.30 -9.05 8.48
N THR A 364 0.76 -8.97 7.67
CA THR A 364 1.96 -9.81 7.78
C THR A 364 2.81 -9.44 9.00
N ALA A 365 3.56 -10.41 9.53
CA ALA A 365 4.30 -10.25 10.78
C ALA A 365 5.34 -9.10 10.76
N ASP A 366 5.91 -8.82 9.59
CA ASP A 366 6.88 -7.76 9.35
C ASP A 366 6.31 -6.57 8.55
N GLY A 367 5.02 -6.59 8.24
CA GLY A 367 4.32 -5.56 7.45
C GLY A 367 4.74 -5.50 5.98
N ARG A 368 5.45 -6.52 5.46
CA ARG A 368 5.88 -6.61 4.06
C ARG A 368 4.97 -7.56 3.25
N PRO A 369 4.84 -7.35 1.93
CA PRO A 369 4.10 -8.28 1.09
C PRO A 369 4.79 -9.65 1.07
N VAL A 370 3.99 -10.71 1.04
CA VAL A 370 4.45 -12.10 0.84
C VAL A 370 4.71 -12.33 -0.64
N ASP A 371 3.77 -11.93 -1.50
CA ASP A 371 3.85 -12.07 -2.95
C ASP A 371 3.02 -10.95 -3.59
N THR A 372 3.62 -10.10 -4.41
CA THR A 372 2.90 -9.00 -5.08
C THR A 372 2.35 -9.40 -6.46
N THR A 373 2.54 -10.65 -6.87
CA THR A 373 2.15 -11.11 -8.20
C THR A 373 0.63 -11.07 -8.35
N GLY A 374 0.15 -10.39 -9.40
CA GLY A 374 -1.29 -10.21 -9.64
C GLY A 374 -1.97 -9.12 -8.78
N ALA A 375 -1.26 -8.42 -7.89
CA ALA A 375 -1.85 -7.38 -7.04
C ALA A 375 -2.43 -6.20 -7.84
N GLY A 376 -1.78 -5.82 -8.95
CA GLY A 376 -2.28 -4.79 -9.87
C GLY A 376 -3.56 -5.22 -10.60
N ASP A 377 -3.63 -6.48 -11.04
CA ASP A 377 -4.81 -7.05 -11.68
C ASP A 377 -5.97 -7.15 -10.66
N CYS A 378 -5.65 -7.54 -9.41
CA CYS A 378 -6.58 -7.54 -8.28
C CYS A 378 -7.19 -6.15 -8.06
N PHE A 379 -6.32 -5.13 -7.95
CA PHE A 379 -6.74 -3.74 -7.78
C PHE A 379 -7.71 -3.31 -8.89
N ARG A 380 -7.32 -3.48 -10.16
CA ARG A 380 -8.11 -3.01 -11.31
C ARG A 380 -9.42 -3.77 -11.46
N GLY A 381 -9.41 -5.10 -11.33
CA GLY A 381 -10.63 -5.92 -11.40
C GLY A 381 -11.63 -5.57 -10.30
N SER A 382 -11.16 -5.44 -9.05
CA SER A 382 -12.00 -5.01 -7.94
C SER A 382 -12.47 -3.55 -8.07
N TYR A 383 -11.66 -2.65 -8.64
CA TYR A 383 -12.09 -1.27 -8.94
C TYR A 383 -13.25 -1.24 -9.93
N VAL A 384 -13.15 -1.98 -11.04
CA VAL A 384 -14.18 -2.04 -12.08
C VAL A 384 -15.48 -2.60 -11.51
N ALA A 385 -15.42 -3.70 -10.77
CA ALA A 385 -16.59 -4.28 -10.12
C ALA A 385 -17.24 -3.30 -9.13
N ALA A 386 -16.45 -2.67 -8.26
CA ALA A 386 -16.96 -1.67 -7.33
C ALA A 386 -17.57 -0.44 -8.02
N ARG A 387 -16.94 0.06 -9.09
CA ARG A 387 -17.37 1.27 -9.80
C ARG A 387 -18.64 1.05 -10.62
N TYR A 388 -18.71 -0.04 -11.37
CA TYR A 388 -19.72 -0.23 -12.41
C TYR A 388 -20.80 -1.26 -12.06
N ALA A 389 -20.46 -2.32 -11.33
CA ALA A 389 -21.46 -3.30 -10.89
C ALA A 389 -22.12 -2.84 -9.57
N ASP A 390 -21.33 -2.42 -8.58
CA ASP A 390 -21.85 -1.93 -7.29
C ASP A 390 -22.26 -0.44 -7.33
N GLY A 391 -21.96 0.30 -8.42
CA GLY A 391 -22.31 1.71 -8.57
C GLY A 391 -21.58 2.69 -7.63
N LYS A 392 -20.44 2.30 -7.05
CA LYS A 392 -19.70 3.15 -6.09
C LYS A 392 -19.10 4.39 -6.75
N GLY A 393 -18.89 5.44 -5.96
CA GLY A 393 -18.13 6.61 -6.39
C GLY A 393 -16.63 6.32 -6.51
N VAL A 394 -15.88 7.16 -7.23
CA VAL A 394 -14.43 6.96 -7.47
C VAL A 394 -13.65 6.69 -6.17
N ALA A 395 -13.80 7.54 -5.15
CA ALA A 395 -13.06 7.39 -3.89
C ALA A 395 -13.37 6.06 -3.17
N GLU A 396 -14.63 5.62 -3.20
CA GLU A 396 -15.06 4.35 -2.61
C GLU A 396 -14.55 3.16 -3.41
N SER A 397 -14.59 3.23 -4.75
CA SER A 397 -14.03 2.21 -5.64
C SER A 397 -12.52 2.07 -5.47
N LEU A 398 -11.78 3.18 -5.34
CA LEU A 398 -10.35 3.15 -5.06
C LEU A 398 -10.05 2.53 -3.71
N ARG A 399 -10.82 2.87 -2.66
CA ARG A 399 -10.65 2.29 -1.32
C ARG A 399 -10.94 0.79 -1.34
N TRP A 400 -11.98 0.36 -2.03
CA TRP A 400 -12.32 -1.06 -2.24
C TRP A 400 -11.20 -1.82 -2.94
N ALA A 401 -10.71 -1.28 -4.05
CA ALA A 401 -9.61 -1.85 -4.82
C ALA A 401 -8.30 -1.93 -4.01
N ALA A 402 -7.98 -0.88 -3.23
CA ALA A 402 -6.80 -0.86 -2.36
C ALA A 402 -6.89 -1.94 -1.26
N ALA A 403 -8.08 -2.15 -0.69
CA ALA A 403 -8.31 -3.22 0.28
C ALA A 403 -8.09 -4.60 -0.36
N ALA A 404 -8.68 -4.85 -1.52
CA ALA A 404 -8.52 -6.12 -2.24
C ALA A 404 -7.04 -6.40 -2.59
N ALA A 405 -6.36 -5.45 -3.21
CA ALA A 405 -4.96 -5.60 -3.59
C ALA A 405 -4.03 -5.80 -2.38
N SER A 406 -4.32 -5.14 -1.25
CA SER A 406 -3.54 -5.33 -0.03
C SER A 406 -3.66 -6.74 0.55
N LEU A 407 -4.85 -7.35 0.48
CA LEU A 407 -5.07 -8.73 0.92
C LEU A 407 -4.39 -9.73 -0.04
N ALA A 408 -4.46 -9.48 -1.34
CA ALA A 408 -3.78 -10.31 -2.33
C ALA A 408 -2.27 -10.38 -2.08
N CYS A 409 -1.67 -9.27 -1.65
CA CYS A 409 -0.24 -9.20 -1.31
C CYS A 409 0.19 -10.00 -0.07
N GLU A 410 -0.74 -10.48 0.76
CA GLU A 410 -0.43 -11.15 2.05
C GLU A 410 -0.33 -12.67 1.95
N VAL A 411 -0.64 -13.23 0.78
CA VAL A 411 -0.61 -14.67 0.54
C VAL A 411 0.10 -14.96 -0.79
N GLU A 412 0.67 -16.15 -0.92
CA GLU A 412 1.32 -16.55 -2.16
C GLU A 412 0.33 -16.80 -3.29
N GLY A 413 0.70 -16.39 -4.51
CA GLY A 413 0.01 -16.73 -5.75
C GLY A 413 -0.78 -15.60 -6.38
N ALA A 414 -0.82 -15.57 -7.71
CA ALA A 414 -1.60 -14.61 -8.50
C ALA A 414 -3.11 -14.81 -8.32
N MET A 415 -3.76 -15.64 -9.16
CA MET A 415 -5.21 -15.81 -9.11
C MET A 415 -5.72 -16.36 -7.78
N ALA A 416 -4.94 -17.24 -7.13
CA ALA A 416 -5.34 -17.86 -5.87
C ALA A 416 -5.37 -16.89 -4.67
N SER A 417 -4.73 -15.72 -4.77
CA SER A 417 -4.73 -14.69 -3.72
C SER A 417 -5.94 -13.75 -3.79
N MET A 418 -6.76 -13.83 -4.83
CA MET A 418 -7.90 -12.92 -5.02
C MET A 418 -8.86 -13.04 -3.82
N PRO A 419 -9.01 -11.98 -3.00
CA PRO A 419 -9.76 -12.06 -1.76
C PRO A 419 -11.26 -12.06 -2.04
N ASP A 420 -12.02 -12.75 -1.19
CA ASP A 420 -13.48 -12.69 -1.26
C ASP A 420 -14.04 -11.35 -0.74
N ARG A 421 -15.27 -11.03 -1.13
CA ARG A 421 -15.97 -9.80 -0.73
C ARG A 421 -15.98 -9.57 0.79
N ALA A 422 -16.11 -10.64 1.58
CA ALA A 422 -16.16 -10.54 3.03
C ALA A 422 -14.82 -10.08 3.62
N SER A 423 -13.72 -10.65 3.12
CA SER A 423 -12.36 -10.27 3.50
C SER A 423 -12.07 -8.82 3.12
N ILE A 424 -12.52 -8.38 1.93
CA ILE A 424 -12.39 -6.98 1.51
C ILE A 424 -13.16 -6.06 2.48
N CYS A 425 -14.40 -6.40 2.84
CA CYS A 425 -15.18 -5.63 3.81
C CYS A 425 -14.49 -5.52 5.18
N GLU A 426 -13.91 -6.60 5.69
CA GLU A 426 -13.15 -6.59 6.94
C GLU A 426 -11.90 -5.69 6.83
N ARG A 427 -11.16 -5.79 5.72
CA ARG A 427 -10.00 -4.93 5.45
C ARG A 427 -10.35 -3.45 5.41
N LEU A 428 -11.54 -3.07 4.92
CA LEU A 428 -11.97 -1.67 4.86
C LEU A 428 -12.05 -1.00 6.24
N GLU A 429 -12.26 -1.76 7.31
CA GLU A 429 -12.25 -1.30 8.70
C GLU A 429 -10.81 -1.09 9.24
N GLY A 430 -9.81 -1.62 8.52
CA GLY A 430 -8.41 -1.54 8.86
C GLY A 430 -7.74 -0.19 8.55
N PRO A 431 -6.57 0.06 9.15
CA PRO A 431 -5.83 1.30 8.94
C PRO A 431 -5.21 1.37 7.52
N MET A 432 -5.16 2.59 6.98
CA MET A 432 -4.49 2.90 5.71
C MET A 432 -3.24 3.76 5.93
N VAL A 433 -2.23 3.54 5.10
CA VAL A 433 -1.01 4.33 4.95
C VAL A 433 -1.18 5.24 3.74
N GLY A 434 -0.95 6.55 3.90
CA GLY A 434 -0.91 7.50 2.77
C GLY A 434 -2.26 7.93 2.17
N ALA A 435 -3.39 7.65 2.84
CA ALA A 435 -4.71 8.15 2.42
C ALA A 435 -5.03 9.52 3.07
N PRO A 436 -5.71 10.44 2.35
CA PRO A 436 -6.31 11.61 2.98
C PRO A 436 -7.49 11.19 3.90
N PRO A 437 -7.84 12.00 4.92
CA PRO A 437 -8.98 11.71 5.77
C PRO A 437 -10.26 11.62 4.91
N ALA A 438 -11.11 10.64 5.22
CA ALA A 438 -12.35 10.39 4.49
C ALA A 438 -13.20 11.67 4.34
N SER A 439 -13.70 11.94 3.13
CA SER A 439 -14.68 13.01 2.90
C SER A 439 -15.98 12.73 3.68
N PRO A 440 -16.65 13.77 4.20
CA PRO A 440 -17.78 13.63 5.11
C PRO A 440 -19.05 13.22 4.35
N GLY A 441 -19.39 11.94 4.37
CA GLY A 441 -20.73 11.47 4.03
C GLY A 441 -21.70 11.76 5.17
N ALA A 442 -22.76 12.53 4.87
CA ALA A 442 -24.01 12.83 5.61
C ALA A 442 -24.01 12.81 7.16
N PRO A 443 -24.53 13.87 7.82
CA PRO A 443 -24.42 14.02 9.27
C PRO A 443 -25.28 12.97 10.00
N ALA A 444 -24.62 12.07 10.74
CA ALA A 444 -25.24 11.43 11.89
C ALA A 444 -25.46 12.50 12.98
N PRO A 445 -26.57 12.46 13.74
CA PRO A 445 -26.97 13.54 14.63
C PRO A 445 -25.90 13.77 15.71
N GLN A 446 -25.35 14.99 15.72
CA GLN A 446 -24.39 15.44 16.72
C GLN A 446 -25.09 15.54 18.08
N ALA A 447 -24.62 14.74 19.04
CA ALA A 447 -24.81 15.06 20.45
C ALA A 447 -23.81 16.18 20.80
N GLU A 448 -24.30 17.40 20.95
CA GLU A 448 -23.53 18.49 21.53
C GLU A 448 -23.13 18.13 22.97
N MET A 449 -21.84 18.25 23.28
CA MET A 449 -21.36 18.39 24.65
C MET A 449 -20.96 19.85 24.88
N PRO A 450 -21.32 20.45 26.02
CA PRO A 450 -21.21 21.89 26.23
C PRO A 450 -19.76 22.32 26.41
N ALA A 451 -19.43 23.48 25.85
CA ALA A 451 -18.19 24.19 26.09
C ALA A 451 -18.04 24.55 27.58
N GLY A 452 -16.97 24.09 28.22
CA GLY A 452 -16.62 24.45 29.58
C GLY A 452 -15.21 24.04 29.98
N LEU A 453 -14.30 25.03 30.00
CA LEU A 453 -12.97 25.07 30.64
C LEU A 453 -12.12 23.78 30.62
N GLN A 454 -11.16 23.70 29.69
CA GLN A 454 -9.92 22.96 29.97
C GLN A 454 -8.99 23.85 30.81
N PRO A 455 -8.47 23.40 31.97
CA PRO A 455 -7.42 24.13 32.67
C PRO A 455 -6.18 24.21 31.77
N ALA A 456 -5.53 25.38 31.75
CA ALA A 456 -4.27 25.56 31.03
C ALA A 456 -3.26 24.52 31.55
N SER A 457 -2.81 23.61 30.68
CA SER A 457 -1.81 22.62 31.09
C SER A 457 -0.51 23.37 31.44
N ALA A 458 0.09 23.06 32.60
CA ALA A 458 1.39 23.62 33.02
C ALA A 458 2.52 23.42 31.99
N TRP A 459 2.26 22.52 31.03
CA TRP A 459 3.12 22.13 29.92
C TRP A 459 2.98 23.01 28.67
N GLY A 460 1.93 23.83 28.57
CA GLY A 460 1.57 24.58 27.37
C GLY A 460 2.57 25.68 27.00
N ILE A 461 2.58 26.04 25.71
CA ILE A 461 3.48 27.09 25.18
C ILE A 461 3.26 28.47 25.84
N GLY A 462 2.03 28.72 26.34
CA GLY A 462 1.71 29.92 27.11
C GLY A 462 2.36 29.97 28.50
N GLU A 463 2.67 28.83 29.11
CA GLU A 463 3.40 28.79 30.39
C GLU A 463 4.91 28.97 30.22
N VAL A 464 5.43 28.46 29.09
CA VAL A 464 6.82 28.63 28.66
C VAL A 464 7.11 30.09 28.31
N SER A 465 6.18 30.75 27.62
CA SER A 465 6.28 32.15 27.21
C SER A 465 4.95 32.91 27.42
N PRO A 466 4.64 33.35 28.66
CA PRO A 466 3.37 34.02 28.97
C PRO A 466 3.08 35.29 28.17
N ASP A 467 4.12 36.01 27.76
CA ASP A 467 4.06 37.22 26.94
C ASP A 467 4.33 36.95 25.44
N ALA A 468 4.42 35.67 25.05
CA ALA A 468 4.82 35.19 23.73
C ALA A 468 6.20 35.65 23.23
N SER A 469 7.02 36.30 24.06
CA SER A 469 8.33 36.86 23.67
C SER A 469 9.36 35.81 23.22
N LEU A 470 9.24 34.58 23.71
CA LEU A 470 10.13 33.45 23.41
C LEU A 470 9.59 32.55 22.29
N VAL A 471 8.37 32.80 21.80
CA VAL A 471 7.73 32.00 20.76
C VAL A 471 8.35 32.32 19.41
N GLN A 472 8.88 31.29 18.75
CA GLN A 472 9.47 31.40 17.43
C GLN A 472 8.76 30.47 16.47
N ARG A 473 8.40 30.99 15.28
CA ARG A 473 7.86 30.19 14.19
C ARG A 473 8.99 29.41 13.51
N VAL A 474 8.82 28.10 13.37
CA VAL A 474 9.73 27.19 12.69
C VAL A 474 9.03 26.69 11.41
N GLU A 475 9.61 26.97 10.25
CA GLU A 475 9.02 26.68 8.94
C GLU A 475 10.07 26.21 7.93
N GLY A 476 9.69 25.38 6.96
CA GLY A 476 10.68 24.73 6.08
C GLY A 476 11.68 23.90 6.87
N LYS A 477 12.88 23.69 6.31
CA LYS A 477 14.00 23.02 7.02
C LYS A 477 14.72 23.96 8.01
N SER A 478 14.08 25.06 8.45
CA SER A 478 14.70 26.02 9.36
C SER A 478 14.82 25.48 10.79
N ARG A 479 15.74 26.09 11.55
CA ARG A 479 16.00 25.79 12.96
C ARG A 479 15.92 27.05 13.80
N LYS A 480 15.42 26.93 15.01
CA LYS A 480 15.36 27.98 16.03
C LYS A 480 16.08 27.52 17.29
N THR A 481 16.70 28.45 17.98
CA THR A 481 17.58 28.15 19.13
C THR A 481 17.31 29.04 20.31
N TRP A 482 17.35 28.48 21.52
CA TRP A 482 17.28 29.20 22.79
C TRP A 482 18.53 28.89 23.61
N ARG A 483 19.13 29.92 24.23
CA ARG A 483 20.36 29.79 25.03
C ARG A 483 20.05 29.87 26.52
N PHE A 484 20.73 29.03 27.29
CA PHE A 484 20.55 28.87 28.73
C PHE A 484 21.92 28.92 29.41
N SER A 485 22.16 29.93 30.24
CA SER A 485 23.46 30.18 30.89
C SER A 485 23.43 30.16 32.42
N ASP A 486 22.26 30.15 33.03
CA ASP A 486 22.08 29.97 34.47
C ASP A 486 22.34 28.50 34.84
N LEU A 487 23.43 28.28 35.57
CA LEU A 487 23.91 26.97 36.00
C LEU A 487 23.19 26.47 37.26
N SER A 488 22.42 27.34 37.93
CA SER A 488 21.61 26.94 39.09
C SER A 488 20.31 26.22 38.68
N ARG A 489 19.98 26.25 37.39
CA ARG A 489 18.78 25.65 36.79
C ARG A 489 19.17 24.46 35.93
N GLU A 490 18.67 23.28 36.26
CA GLU A 490 19.07 22.02 35.60
C GLU A 490 18.14 21.59 34.46
N ARG A 491 16.98 22.24 34.28
CA ARG A 491 15.91 21.79 33.39
C ARG A 491 15.32 22.93 32.57
N VAL A 492 15.08 22.64 31.30
CA VAL A 492 14.41 23.53 30.34
C VAL A 492 13.13 22.85 29.87
N GLN A 493 12.05 23.61 29.82
CA GLN A 493 10.80 23.21 29.21
C GLN A 493 10.82 23.58 27.73
N VAL A 494 10.38 22.67 26.87
CA VAL A 494 10.20 22.90 25.44
C VAL A 494 8.75 22.57 25.09
N ALA A 495 8.08 23.53 24.44
CA ALA A 495 6.73 23.37 23.95
C ALA A 495 6.68 23.68 22.45
N VAL A 496 6.06 22.80 21.68
CA VAL A 496 5.82 22.99 20.24
C VAL A 496 4.35 22.75 19.94
N SER A 497 3.72 23.70 19.26
CA SER A 497 2.32 23.65 18.89
C SER A 497 2.08 24.13 17.47
N SER A 498 0.97 23.71 16.89
CA SER A 498 0.51 24.14 15.57
C SER A 498 -0.94 24.61 15.65
N VAL A 499 -1.49 25.07 14.54
CA VAL A 499 -2.90 25.50 14.43
C VAL A 499 -3.86 24.35 14.09
N GLY A 500 -3.52 23.12 14.45
CA GLY A 500 -4.29 21.91 14.11
C GLY A 500 -3.66 21.08 12.98
N ARG A 501 -2.39 21.34 12.67
CA ARG A 501 -1.60 20.66 11.64
C ARG A 501 -0.64 19.65 12.30
N PRO A 502 -0.15 18.65 11.55
CA PRO A 502 0.89 17.78 12.06
C PRO A 502 2.15 18.57 12.46
N VAL A 503 2.81 18.12 13.52
CA VAL A 503 4.12 18.61 13.97
C VAL A 503 5.12 17.48 13.81
N HIS A 504 6.21 17.75 13.10
CA HIS A 504 7.36 16.85 13.05
C HIS A 504 8.62 17.65 13.42
N ALA A 505 9.00 17.57 14.69
CA ALA A 505 10.05 18.39 15.28
C ALA A 505 11.25 17.53 15.69
N ASP A 506 12.45 18.03 15.41
CA ASP A 506 13.70 17.53 15.99
C ASP A 506 14.17 18.52 17.06
N ILE A 507 14.26 18.05 18.30
CA ILE A 507 14.64 18.83 19.46
C ILE A 507 15.99 18.32 19.95
N GLN A 508 17.01 19.18 19.97
CA GLN A 508 18.36 18.80 20.33
C GLN A 508 18.92 19.68 21.46
N LEU A 509 19.62 19.06 22.39
CA LEU A 509 20.40 19.75 23.42
C LEU A 509 21.86 19.83 22.98
N TRP A 510 22.40 21.04 22.92
CA TRP A 510 23.80 21.32 22.64
C TRP A 510 24.51 21.78 23.90
N LEU A 511 25.59 21.09 24.27
CA LEU A 511 26.46 21.46 25.39
C LEU A 511 27.85 21.78 24.85
N GLY A 512 28.08 23.05 24.51
CA GLY A 512 29.26 23.49 23.75
C GLY A 512 29.03 23.40 22.23
N PRO A 513 30.06 23.67 21.42
CA PRO A 513 29.92 23.84 19.96
C PRO A 513 29.67 22.52 19.20
N ASP A 514 30.20 21.40 19.67
CA ASP A 514 30.29 20.16 18.87
C ASP A 514 29.69 18.93 19.56
N TRP A 515 28.87 19.12 20.61
CA TRP A 515 28.38 18.00 21.41
C TRP A 515 26.87 18.08 21.67
N THR A 516 26.17 17.06 21.16
CA THR A 516 24.72 16.88 21.29
C THR A 516 24.41 15.64 22.14
N PRO A 517 24.39 15.74 23.48
CA PRO A 517 24.14 14.60 24.37
C PRO A 517 22.71 14.09 24.35
N TYR A 518 21.75 14.86 23.83
CA TYR A 518 20.33 14.51 23.83
C TYR A 518 19.66 14.97 22.53
N THR A 519 18.92 14.06 21.89
CA THR A 519 18.10 14.31 20.72
C THR A 519 16.72 13.70 20.92
N LEU A 520 15.68 14.41 20.52
CA LEU A 520 14.30 14.00 20.63
C LEU A 520 13.56 14.34 19.34
N ARG A 521 13.10 13.31 18.64
CA ARG A 521 12.20 13.46 17.51
C ARG A 521 10.78 13.32 18.00
N ALA A 522 9.99 14.37 17.81
CA ALA A 522 8.59 14.40 18.23
C ALA A 522 7.69 14.49 17.00
N TYR A 523 6.68 13.63 16.98
CA TYR A 523 5.58 13.68 16.02
C TYR A 523 4.26 13.89 16.75
N SER A 524 3.41 14.75 16.22
CA SER A 524 2.02 14.88 16.64
C SER A 524 1.14 15.01 15.39
N GLU A 525 0.07 14.22 15.30
CA GLU A 525 -0.90 14.28 14.20
C GLU A 525 -1.64 15.64 14.19
N ASP A 526 -1.89 16.20 15.37
CA ASP A 526 -2.55 17.50 15.55
C ASP A 526 -1.85 18.27 16.67
N GLY A 527 -0.95 19.18 16.29
CA GLY A 527 -0.19 20.00 17.24
C GLY A 527 -1.00 21.03 18.02
N LYS A 528 -2.31 21.18 17.77
CA LYS A 528 -3.22 21.99 18.59
C LYS A 528 -3.90 21.15 19.66
N ARG A 529 -4.37 19.95 19.31
CA ARG A 529 -5.03 19.02 20.25
C ARG A 529 -4.01 18.26 21.11
N ARG A 530 -2.81 18.04 20.58
CA ARG A 530 -1.71 17.30 21.22
C ARG A 530 -0.40 18.04 20.99
N PRO A 531 -0.18 19.18 21.67
CA PRO A 531 1.09 19.88 21.59
C PRO A 531 2.23 18.98 22.05
N VAL A 532 3.41 19.15 21.44
CA VAL A 532 4.65 18.49 21.88
C VAL A 532 5.14 19.20 23.12
N GLN A 533 5.32 18.45 24.20
CA GLN A 533 5.60 18.96 25.53
C GLN A 533 6.66 18.10 26.20
N THR A 534 7.83 18.68 26.48
CA THR A 534 8.96 17.91 27.02
C THR A 534 9.88 18.74 27.92
N LEU A 535 10.59 18.06 28.81
CA LEU A 535 11.69 18.63 29.58
C LEU A 535 13.03 18.14 29.06
N VAL A 536 14.00 19.05 29.00
CA VAL A 536 15.38 18.79 28.57
C VAL A 536 16.33 19.16 29.70
N GLY A 537 17.18 18.21 30.14
CA GLY A 537 18.17 18.42 31.19
C GLY A 537 19.44 19.12 30.72
N THR A 538 19.74 20.31 31.25
CA THR A 538 20.94 21.08 30.88
C THR A 538 22.21 20.61 31.61
N ARG A 539 22.08 19.68 32.57
CA ARG A 539 23.17 19.18 33.43
C ARG A 539 23.90 20.27 34.22
N CYS A 540 23.20 21.35 34.61
CA CYS A 540 23.80 22.53 35.24
C CYS A 540 24.95 23.13 34.43
N LYS A 541 24.90 23.03 33.09
CA LYS A 541 25.88 23.58 32.15
C LYS A 541 25.23 24.65 31.29
N ALA A 542 26.06 25.55 30.76
CA ALA A 542 25.62 26.43 29.69
C ALA A 542 25.21 25.57 28.48
N ALA A 543 23.99 25.79 28.00
CA ALA A 543 23.33 24.92 27.03
C ALA A 543 22.62 25.74 25.96
N MET A 544 22.40 25.11 24.82
CA MET A 544 21.51 25.60 23.78
C MET A 544 20.50 24.50 23.44
N VAL A 545 19.22 24.86 23.36
CA VAL A 545 18.19 23.97 22.80
C VAL A 545 17.91 24.42 21.38
N GLU A 546 18.02 23.49 20.43
CA GLU A 546 17.65 23.68 19.03
C GLU A 546 16.33 22.96 18.76
N VAL A 547 15.40 23.61 18.07
CA VAL A 547 14.19 22.99 17.52
C VAL A 547 14.18 23.20 16.01
N ARG A 548 14.11 22.09 15.28
CA ARG A 548 14.10 22.06 13.81
C ARG A 548 12.83 21.40 13.31
N ASN A 549 12.29 21.92 12.20
CA ASN A 549 11.20 21.28 11.52
C ASN A 549 11.74 20.20 10.54
N LEU A 550 11.28 18.97 10.74
CA LEU A 550 11.56 17.81 9.88
C LEU A 550 10.41 17.53 8.88
N GLY A 551 9.27 18.19 9.06
CA GLY A 551 8.15 18.14 8.15
C GLY A 551 8.40 18.94 6.86
N GLU A 552 7.46 18.81 5.93
CA GLU A 552 7.47 19.59 4.70
C GLU A 552 7.31 21.08 4.99
N SER A 553 7.74 21.95 4.06
CA SER A 553 7.72 23.40 4.27
C SER A 553 6.34 23.98 4.54
N GLU A 554 5.30 23.26 4.17
CA GLU A 554 3.89 23.63 4.31
C GLU A 554 3.33 23.38 5.73
N PHE A 555 4.10 22.76 6.63
CA PHE A 555 3.72 22.49 8.02
C PHE A 555 4.55 23.31 9.02
N PRO A 556 4.36 24.64 9.09
CA PRO A 556 5.01 25.47 10.08
C PRO A 556 4.40 25.25 11.47
N PHE A 557 5.23 25.36 12.50
CA PHE A 557 4.80 25.29 13.89
C PHE A 557 5.43 26.39 14.75
N ALA A 558 4.82 26.65 15.89
CA ALA A 558 5.36 27.55 16.91
C ALA A 558 6.12 26.73 17.95
N ALA A 559 7.32 27.15 18.30
CA ALA A 559 8.13 26.55 19.34
C ALA A 559 8.57 27.60 20.35
N ALA A 560 8.68 27.23 21.62
CA ALA A 560 9.29 28.04 22.66
C ALA A 560 10.06 27.15 23.63
N ALA A 561 11.15 27.67 24.19
CA ALA A 561 11.88 27.02 25.27
C ALA A 561 12.23 28.02 26.37
N ASN A 562 12.09 27.61 27.63
CA ASN A 562 12.40 28.43 28.81
C ASN A 562 12.80 27.54 29.99
N TYR A 563 13.44 28.10 31.02
CA TYR A 563 13.73 27.34 32.23
C TYR A 563 12.45 26.78 32.85
N ALA A 564 12.47 25.50 33.21
CA ALA A 564 11.34 24.85 33.88
C ALA A 564 11.10 25.51 35.25
N LYS A 565 9.83 25.79 35.57
CA LYS A 565 9.40 26.31 36.87
C LYS A 565 9.01 25.14 37.79
N ASP A 566 9.21 25.28 39.09
CA ASP A 566 8.68 24.31 40.07
C ASP A 566 7.14 24.38 40.08
N PRO A 567 6.42 23.24 40.18
CA PRO A 567 6.86 21.86 40.47
C PRO A 567 7.27 21.03 39.24
N MET A 568 7.29 21.61 38.04
CA MET A 568 7.55 20.86 36.81
C MET A 568 9.05 20.56 36.63
N ALA A 569 9.95 21.39 37.16
CA ALA A 569 11.38 21.12 37.16
C ALA A 569 11.77 19.88 38.01
N SER A 570 10.99 19.54 39.05
CA SER A 570 11.20 18.37 39.91
C SER A 570 10.51 17.09 39.42
N LEU A 571 9.68 17.17 38.38
CA LEU A 571 8.95 16.03 37.82
C LEU A 571 9.81 14.78 37.52
N PRO A 572 11.02 14.89 36.93
CA PRO A 572 11.86 13.73 36.63
C PRO A 572 12.32 12.97 37.88
N ILE A 573 12.22 13.59 39.06
CA ILE A 573 12.60 13.01 40.36
C ILE A 573 11.35 12.55 41.11
N GLU A 574 10.31 13.40 41.17
CA GLU A 574 9.09 13.12 41.91
C GLU A 574 8.27 11.97 41.31
N LEU A 575 8.19 11.89 39.97
CA LEU A 575 7.40 10.85 39.33
C LEU A 575 7.99 9.45 39.61
N PRO A 576 9.30 9.19 39.43
CA PRO A 576 9.89 7.92 39.81
C PRO A 576 9.81 7.57 41.29
N ALA A 577 9.82 8.58 42.18
CA ALA A 577 9.67 8.37 43.61
C ALA A 577 8.24 8.02 44.03
N SER A 578 7.24 8.48 43.28
CA SER A 578 5.82 8.33 43.60
C SER A 578 5.10 7.22 42.80
N THR A 579 5.70 6.72 41.73
CA THR A 579 5.11 5.72 40.84
C THR A 579 6.07 4.56 40.61
N PRO A 580 5.64 3.30 40.76
CA PRO A 580 6.50 2.14 40.51
C PRO A 580 7.00 2.15 39.06
N GLY A 581 8.31 1.90 38.88
CA GLY A 581 8.93 1.84 37.57
C GLY A 581 8.77 0.47 36.93
N GLU A 582 8.29 0.41 35.69
CA GLU A 582 8.29 -0.82 34.90
C GLU A 582 9.58 -0.92 34.08
N ARG A 583 10.33 -2.01 34.27
CA ARG A 583 11.56 -2.27 33.52
C ARG A 583 11.25 -2.80 32.13
N VAL A 584 11.91 -2.24 31.12
CA VAL A 584 11.85 -2.67 29.73
C VAL A 584 13.26 -2.92 29.20
N ASP A 585 13.57 -4.19 28.95
CA ASP A 585 14.84 -4.59 28.36
C ASP A 585 14.94 -4.13 26.90
N GLY A 586 16.16 -4.01 26.38
CA GLY A 586 16.38 -3.57 25.01
C GLY A 586 15.69 -4.46 23.97
N GLY A 587 15.05 -3.86 22.98
CA GLY A 587 14.22 -4.53 21.97
C GLY A 587 12.81 -4.90 22.44
N ALA A 588 12.50 -4.77 23.74
CA ALA A 588 11.17 -5.06 24.26
C ALA A 588 10.23 -3.84 24.18
N LEU A 589 8.94 -4.12 24.25
CA LEU A 589 7.88 -3.11 24.33
C LEU A 589 6.99 -3.31 25.55
N ARG A 590 6.36 -2.24 26.01
CA ARG A 590 5.31 -2.21 27.04
C ARG A 590 4.20 -1.27 26.66
N SER A 591 2.98 -1.60 27.10
CA SER A 591 1.78 -0.81 26.82
C SER A 591 0.99 -0.60 28.11
N PHE A 592 0.55 0.64 28.32
CA PHE A 592 -0.22 1.09 29.47
C PHE A 592 -1.55 1.64 28.96
N ALA A 593 -2.64 0.91 29.20
CA ALA A 593 -3.98 1.43 28.91
C ALA A 593 -4.32 2.53 29.91
N LEU A 594 -4.79 3.67 29.43
CA LEU A 594 -5.11 4.83 30.27
C LEU A 594 -6.59 4.81 30.69
N ASP A 595 -6.89 5.39 31.85
CA ASP A 595 -8.27 5.66 32.26
C ASP A 595 -8.96 6.55 31.19
N PRO A 596 -10.15 6.20 30.68
CA PRO A 596 -10.90 7.04 29.74
C PRO A 596 -11.19 8.46 30.24
N ALA A 597 -11.12 8.69 31.57
CA ALA A 597 -11.26 10.01 32.19
C ALA A 597 -9.92 10.76 32.39
N ALA A 598 -8.78 10.17 32.02
CA ALA A 598 -7.50 10.86 32.02
C ALA A 598 -7.53 11.92 30.92
N GLY A 599 -7.29 13.20 31.27
CA GLY A 599 -7.19 14.29 30.29
C GLY A 599 -5.74 14.62 29.92
N GLN A 600 -4.77 14.15 30.71
CA GLN A 600 -3.36 14.21 30.39
C GLN A 600 -2.62 13.03 31.05
N VAL A 601 -1.56 12.54 30.41
CA VAL A 601 -0.64 11.55 31.00
C VAL A 601 0.80 12.05 30.93
N GLU A 602 1.52 11.91 32.04
CA GLU A 602 2.94 12.23 32.15
C GLU A 602 3.76 10.94 32.12
N VAL A 603 4.80 10.91 31.29
CA VAL A 603 5.67 9.74 31.12
C VAL A 603 7.11 10.17 31.36
N VAL A 604 7.80 9.45 32.25
CA VAL A 604 9.24 9.59 32.49
C VAL A 604 9.94 8.28 32.15
N LEU A 605 10.92 8.35 31.25
CA LEU A 605 11.86 7.26 30.99
C LEU A 605 13.23 7.60 31.54
N LEU A 606 13.78 6.68 32.31
CA LEU A 606 15.12 6.80 32.87
C LEU A 606 15.90 5.50 32.76
N THR A 607 17.20 5.60 32.99
CA THR A 607 18.14 4.48 33.04
C THR A 607 19.07 4.69 34.23
N ASP A 608 19.76 3.64 34.66
CA ASP A 608 20.77 3.72 35.74
C ASP A 608 22.10 4.31 35.22
N GLY A 609 22.07 5.56 34.73
CA GLY A 609 23.23 6.28 34.19
C GLY A 609 23.72 5.83 32.80
N ARG A 610 23.02 4.88 32.18
CA ARG A 610 23.35 4.31 30.86
C ARG A 610 22.72 5.13 29.71
N GLN A 611 23.02 4.73 28.48
CA GLN A 611 22.34 5.28 27.31
C GLN A 611 20.85 4.94 27.32
N LEU A 612 20.00 5.89 26.96
CA LEU A 612 18.57 5.69 26.70
C LEU A 612 18.33 5.87 25.20
N ASN A 613 17.76 4.86 24.57
CA ASN A 613 17.28 4.91 23.18
C ASN A 613 15.90 4.27 23.13
N ALA A 614 14.84 5.07 23.05
CA ALA A 614 13.48 4.57 23.19
C ALA A 614 12.47 5.42 22.44
N ARG A 615 11.31 4.85 22.14
CA ARG A 615 10.15 5.56 21.59
C ARG A 615 8.96 5.41 22.51
N VAL A 616 8.30 6.52 22.84
CA VAL A 616 7.02 6.57 23.56
C VAL A 616 5.94 7.05 22.60
N GLU A 617 4.82 6.35 22.55
CA GLU A 617 3.71 6.61 21.65
C GLU A 617 2.40 6.68 22.43
N LEU A 618 1.59 7.69 22.17
CA LEU A 618 0.18 7.69 22.58
C LEU A 618 -0.64 7.14 21.43
N LEU A 619 -1.31 6.02 21.65
CA LEU A 619 -2.19 5.37 20.69
C LEU A 619 -3.65 5.57 21.05
N VAL A 620 -4.50 5.73 20.05
CA VAL A 620 -5.96 5.68 20.20
C VAL A 620 -6.50 4.65 19.21
N GLY A 621 -6.96 3.52 19.72
CA GLY A 621 -7.25 2.32 18.92
C GLY A 621 -6.00 1.47 18.62
N PRO A 622 -6.16 0.35 17.90
CA PRO A 622 -5.07 -0.60 17.67
C PRO A 622 -3.98 0.01 16.78
N ASN A 623 -2.75 0.09 17.31
CA ASN A 623 -1.54 0.51 16.58
C ASN A 623 -1.63 1.86 15.83
N ASN A 624 -2.45 2.79 16.33
CA ASN A 624 -2.64 4.12 15.74
C ASN A 624 -1.98 5.21 16.61
N PRO A 625 -0.67 5.48 16.45
CA PRO A 625 0.04 6.49 17.22
C PRO A 625 -0.42 7.91 16.83
N LYS A 626 -1.07 8.58 17.77
CA LYS A 626 -1.54 9.97 17.66
C LYS A 626 -0.45 10.99 17.97
N GLN A 627 0.50 10.60 18.80
CA GLN A 627 1.66 11.40 19.16
C GLN A 627 2.80 10.46 19.54
N SER A 628 4.04 10.78 19.16
CA SER A 628 5.21 9.99 19.52
C SER A 628 6.43 10.84 19.83
N TYR A 629 7.30 10.27 20.66
CA TYR A 629 8.55 10.84 21.13
C TYR A 629 9.64 9.78 21.02
N GLU A 630 10.58 9.96 20.11
CA GLU A 630 11.74 9.09 19.96
C GLU A 630 12.98 9.80 20.51
N VAL A 631 13.51 9.26 21.61
CA VAL A 631 14.61 9.85 22.36
C VAL A 631 15.89 9.05 22.16
N PHE A 632 16.99 9.77 22.05
CA PHE A 632 18.33 9.25 22.26
C PHE A 632 19.09 10.17 23.22
N THR A 633 19.72 9.58 24.23
CA THR A 633 20.69 10.26 25.09
C THR A 633 21.77 9.30 25.55
N ASN A 634 22.99 9.81 25.69
CA ASN A 634 24.11 9.03 26.19
C ASN A 634 24.03 8.74 27.71
N ASN A 635 23.14 9.43 28.43
CA ASN A 635 22.91 9.19 29.86
C ASN A 635 21.44 9.50 30.18
N GLY A 636 20.63 8.47 30.41
CA GLY A 636 19.20 8.56 30.71
C GLY A 636 18.89 8.93 32.17
N GLU A 637 19.89 9.07 33.04
CA GLU A 637 19.73 9.61 34.40
C GLU A 637 19.84 11.15 34.39
N LEU A 638 20.86 11.68 33.70
CA LEU A 638 21.11 13.12 33.57
C LEU A 638 20.18 13.80 32.55
N ASN A 639 19.71 13.05 31.56
CA ASN A 639 18.85 13.50 30.47
C ASN A 639 17.70 12.51 30.24
N SER A 640 16.96 12.19 31.30
CA SER A 640 15.74 11.39 31.18
C SER A 640 14.78 11.98 30.16
N LEU A 641 13.99 11.12 29.51
CA LEU A 641 12.85 11.59 28.73
C LEU A 641 11.73 11.93 29.71
N CYS A 642 11.22 13.15 29.64
CA CYS A 642 10.04 13.56 30.39
C CYS A 642 9.08 14.26 29.44
N VAL A 643 7.92 13.66 29.22
CA VAL A 643 6.93 14.13 28.24
C VAL A 643 5.54 14.11 28.84
N ALA A 644 4.67 14.96 28.31
CA ALA A 644 3.25 14.92 28.55
C ALA A 644 2.50 14.64 27.25
N PHE A 645 1.42 13.89 27.38
CA PHE A 645 0.46 13.65 26.32
C PHE A 645 -0.90 14.16 26.78
N ASP A 646 -1.48 15.09 26.02
CA ASP A 646 -2.88 15.45 26.18
C ASP A 646 -3.74 14.31 25.58
N THR A 647 -4.75 13.86 26.33
CA THR A 647 -5.60 12.72 25.97
C THR A 647 -7.04 13.17 25.73
N PRO A 648 -7.30 13.94 24.66
CA PRO A 648 -8.65 14.45 24.36
C PRO A 648 -9.62 13.36 23.87
N ASP A 649 -9.13 12.16 23.56
CA ASP A 649 -9.91 11.03 23.07
C ASP A 649 -9.93 9.91 24.13
N ALA A 650 -11.08 9.24 24.30
CA ALA A 650 -11.22 8.12 25.23
C ALA A 650 -10.50 6.86 24.71
N GLY A 651 -10.06 5.98 25.63
CA GLY A 651 -9.48 4.68 25.30
C GLY A 651 -8.05 4.76 24.75
N ALA A 652 -7.27 5.76 25.17
CA ALA A 652 -5.88 5.90 24.78
C ALA A 652 -4.97 4.89 25.49
N THR A 653 -3.87 4.52 24.85
CA THR A 653 -2.83 3.63 25.39
C THR A 653 -1.47 4.28 25.19
N VAL A 654 -0.63 4.32 26.21
CA VAL A 654 0.79 4.68 26.06
C VAL A 654 1.58 3.43 25.76
N ARG A 655 2.30 3.39 24.65
CA ARG A 655 3.26 2.33 24.32
C ARG A 655 4.67 2.87 24.41
N VAL A 656 5.56 2.08 25.00
CA VAL A 656 7.00 2.35 25.05
C VAL A 656 7.74 1.21 24.39
N VAL A 657 8.63 1.54 23.46
CA VAL A 657 9.53 0.59 22.79
C VAL A 657 10.97 0.98 23.15
N ASN A 658 11.73 0.08 23.74
CA ASN A 658 13.15 0.29 23.99
C ASN A 658 13.94 -0.13 22.74
N HIS A 659 14.53 0.83 22.04
CA HIS A 659 15.33 0.61 20.83
C HIS A 659 16.81 0.34 21.15
N ALA A 660 17.23 0.41 22.40
CA ALA A 660 18.58 0.07 22.81
C ALA A 660 18.81 -1.46 22.73
N PRO A 661 20.08 -1.91 22.62
CA PRO A 661 20.41 -3.34 22.78
C PRO A 661 19.96 -3.87 24.15
N VAL A 662 19.75 -5.18 24.27
CA VAL A 662 19.25 -5.86 25.50
C VAL A 662 19.98 -5.43 26.78
N GLU A 663 21.28 -5.11 26.66
CA GLU A 663 22.17 -4.66 27.73
C GLU A 663 21.82 -3.28 28.31
N PHE A 664 20.91 -2.53 27.70
CA PHE A 664 20.52 -1.17 28.05
C PHE A 664 19.03 -1.09 28.38
N PRO A 665 18.60 -1.61 29.55
CA PRO A 665 17.21 -1.51 29.99
C PRO A 665 16.87 -0.06 30.36
N CYS A 666 15.59 0.30 30.22
CA CYS A 666 15.03 1.55 30.75
C CYS A 666 13.89 1.26 31.73
N TYR A 667 13.56 2.25 32.56
CA TYR A 667 12.44 2.21 33.50
C TYR A 667 11.40 3.24 33.10
N ILE A 668 10.15 2.81 33.06
CA ILE A 668 8.99 3.62 32.65
C ILE A 668 8.21 3.97 33.89
N HIS A 669 7.94 5.26 34.07
CA HIS A 669 7.01 5.76 35.08
C HIS A 669 5.90 6.54 34.38
N VAL A 670 4.65 6.17 34.63
CA VAL A 670 3.46 6.75 33.99
C VAL A 670 2.52 7.29 35.06
N ARG A 671 2.10 8.56 34.95
CA ARG A 671 1.10 9.16 35.84
C ARG A 671 -0.01 9.83 35.05
N GLU A 672 -1.21 9.39 35.31
CA GLU A 672 -2.44 9.95 34.75
C GLU A 672 -2.91 11.14 35.58
N ARG A 673 -3.30 12.23 34.91
CA ARG A 673 -3.95 13.39 35.51
C ARG A 673 -5.39 13.45 35.00
N ARG A 674 -6.33 13.42 35.95
CA ARG A 674 -7.74 13.71 35.67
C ARG A 674 -7.91 15.21 35.51
N VAL A 675 -8.72 15.60 34.54
CA VAL A 675 -9.15 16.99 34.32
C VAL A 675 -10.43 17.25 35.10
#